data_AF-A0A8J5IPA3-F1
#
_entry.id   AF-A0A8J5IPA3-F1
#
_cell.length_a   1.000
_cell.length_b   1.000
_cell.length_c   1.000
_cell.angle_alpha   90.00
_cell.angle_beta   90.00
_cell.angle_gamma   90.00
#
_symmetry.space_group_name_H-M   'P 1'
#
loop_
_entity.id
_entity.type
_entity.pdbx_description
1 polymer ?
#
loop_
_entity_poly.entity_id
_entity_poly.type
_entity_poly.pdbx_seq_one_letter_code
_entity_poly.pdbx_strand_id
1 'polypeptide(L)'
;MPGTQDTRGPFAELVAHFVMKWLFANHKNVQFIIVATPPQERSQEVTLASTINRACAGGSNAVLVYTKCDADFDPRITTKMKAINPENRNIPAFTLPRPRKLDEEGLDYSSPQREMKLSVLRELTSPVKQSKAFAEFVPDSAQLLLRNFRNRSIEFARDALSQAFLSAYLKYNPQESRYTLSTVSELLNILENPDPLMFEDFLGQIQWLVPQSGSISGNHSVQRAVERLNLMEIWSGGALIRCKNEWFSTKCRSKLEQIKRDLNCLYSSVHKYQAVVRKRSENTIVVSGWNLQLGSGSRVFSAIKDFVNAISSRTEDIPTVVLIGFKSVTIKVELRVWANVVIVSPEVFITKIDLSAEGQAPPPVPLCAKPGQNGLHGAPGRPGGNLTVICKELVSSQFVKRSKGQRGGDGQNAGDAIDGAGPEYHLLRLRTDLETLMNRLTSLKEWESVLSYLPVGIRLDERSKRDSPPDVGHMALTAAGSAIAATGVAVSGCLPILAPIVAPTMIPVGTGMIGKGMQRYTQTTLELYRWIEQSKGAVRPGRVGQGGYGGRGGEFYVVESGNEIKICGGASGEQGKHGLSGKSLQTVLLKGTVTQEYGIFGCRRGEPSMTISVEMNDPTQASLSGFSPEQQKATTRNPLMPLSVVENYYEEAFAELKKCFPPCDFPDVEMP
;
A
#
# COMPACT_ATOMS: atom_id res chain seq x y z
N MET A 1 -37.20 -19.00 71.70
CA MET A 1 -36.28 -17.87 71.96
C MET A 1 -35.36 -18.24 73.10
N PRO A 2 -34.10 -17.78 73.12
CA PRO A 2 -33.23 -17.92 74.30
C PRO A 2 -33.83 -17.24 75.53
N GLY A 3 -33.51 -17.75 76.73
CA GLY A 3 -34.10 -17.30 77.99
C GLY A 3 -33.53 -15.95 78.46
N THR A 4 -34.34 -15.12 79.11
CA THR A 4 -34.00 -13.71 79.35
C THR A 4 -32.89 -13.45 80.37
N GLN A 5 -32.42 -14.49 81.05
CA GLN A 5 -31.21 -14.43 81.88
C GLN A 5 -29.94 -14.71 81.06
N ASP A 6 -30.02 -15.48 79.97
CA ASP A 6 -28.91 -15.80 79.06
C ASP A 6 -28.71 -14.74 77.97
N THR A 7 -29.70 -13.87 77.72
CA THR A 7 -29.71 -12.93 76.58
C THR A 7 -29.09 -11.55 76.87
N ARG A 8 -28.17 -11.44 77.83
CA ARG A 8 -27.53 -10.15 78.14
C ARG A 8 -26.42 -9.81 77.13
N GLY A 9 -26.79 -9.13 76.05
CA GLY A 9 -25.82 -8.46 75.16
C GLY A 9 -26.17 -8.47 73.67
N PRO A 10 -25.39 -7.73 72.85
CA PRO A 10 -25.70 -7.45 71.44
C PRO A 10 -25.82 -8.69 70.55
N PHE A 11 -25.14 -9.79 70.90
CA PHE A 11 -25.24 -11.05 70.16
C PHE A 11 -26.61 -11.72 70.33
N ALA A 12 -27.14 -11.74 71.55
CA ALA A 12 -28.45 -12.32 71.82
C ALA A 12 -29.58 -11.47 71.22
N GLU A 13 -29.44 -10.14 71.26
CA GLU A 13 -30.33 -9.18 70.59
C GLU A 13 -30.35 -9.42 69.07
N LEU A 14 -29.18 -9.63 68.45
CA LEU A 14 -29.04 -9.92 67.02
C LEU A 14 -29.68 -11.27 66.64
N VAL A 15 -29.45 -12.33 67.42
CA VAL A 15 -30.08 -13.66 67.21
C VAL A 15 -31.60 -13.57 67.34
N ALA A 16 -32.11 -12.88 68.38
CA ALA A 16 -33.54 -12.68 68.55
C ALA A 16 -34.14 -11.91 67.38
N HIS A 17 -33.48 -10.84 66.90
CA HIS A 17 -33.92 -10.10 65.72
C HIS A 17 -33.99 -10.99 64.47
N PHE A 18 -32.98 -11.83 64.18
CA PHE A 18 -33.03 -12.72 63.01
C PHE A 18 -34.13 -13.77 63.07
N VAL A 19 -34.37 -14.37 64.25
CA VAL A 19 -35.48 -15.31 64.42
C VAL A 19 -36.82 -14.61 64.18
N MET A 20 -37.00 -13.37 64.66
CA MET A 20 -38.21 -12.58 64.40
C MET A 20 -38.34 -12.20 62.92
N LYS A 21 -37.27 -11.72 62.28
CA LYS A 21 -37.26 -11.41 60.84
C LYS A 21 -37.67 -12.63 59.99
N TRP A 22 -37.14 -13.82 60.29
CA TRP A 22 -37.52 -15.07 59.62
C TRP A 22 -38.99 -15.46 59.87
N LEU A 23 -39.47 -15.34 61.11
CA LEU A 23 -40.86 -15.64 61.46
C LEU A 23 -41.87 -14.72 60.73
N PHE A 24 -41.54 -13.45 60.54
CA PHE A 24 -42.45 -12.46 59.94
C PHE A 24 -42.27 -12.22 58.43
N ALA A 25 -41.16 -12.67 57.81
CA ALA A 25 -40.86 -12.44 56.39
C ALA A 25 -41.96 -12.86 55.40
N ASN A 26 -42.76 -13.87 55.74
CA ASN A 26 -43.80 -14.42 54.86
C ASN A 26 -45.24 -14.07 55.34
N HIS A 27 -45.41 -13.00 56.11
CA HIS A 27 -46.71 -12.58 56.70
C HIS A 27 -47.47 -13.70 57.43
N LYS A 28 -46.76 -14.67 58.01
CA LYS A 28 -47.37 -15.79 58.73
C LYS A 28 -48.04 -15.28 60.01
N ASN A 29 -49.22 -15.82 60.32
CA ASN A 29 -49.89 -15.61 61.60
C ASN A 29 -49.13 -16.35 62.71
N VAL A 30 -48.08 -15.72 63.24
CA VAL A 30 -47.25 -16.26 64.31
C VAL A 30 -47.90 -16.00 65.67
N GLN A 31 -48.01 -17.05 66.47
CA GLN A 31 -48.45 -17.00 67.85
C GLN A 31 -47.30 -17.24 68.81
N PHE A 32 -47.37 -16.62 69.98
CA PHE A 32 -46.33 -16.68 71.00
C PHE A 32 -46.82 -17.37 72.26
N ILE A 33 -46.09 -18.40 72.71
CA ILE A 33 -46.23 -18.94 74.07
C ILE A 33 -45.11 -18.30 74.91
N ILE A 34 -45.50 -17.45 75.85
CA ILE A 34 -44.58 -16.80 76.79
C ILE A 34 -44.55 -17.67 78.04
N VAL A 35 -43.40 -18.27 78.36
CA VAL A 35 -43.23 -19.12 79.53
C VAL A 35 -42.52 -18.34 80.63
N ALA A 36 -43.10 -18.33 81.83
CA ALA A 36 -42.57 -17.63 83.01
C ALA A 36 -42.66 -18.52 84.26
N THR A 37 -42.01 -18.09 85.35
CA THR A 37 -42.27 -18.58 86.71
C THR A 37 -43.08 -17.54 87.49
N PRO A 38 -43.82 -17.92 88.54
CA PRO A 38 -44.48 -16.96 89.42
C PRO A 38 -43.48 -15.88 89.92
N PRO A 39 -43.88 -14.59 89.96
CA PRO A 39 -43.03 -13.55 90.52
C PRO A 39 -42.92 -13.75 92.05
N GLN A 40 -41.70 -13.97 92.54
CA GLN A 40 -41.42 -13.99 93.98
C GLN A 40 -41.40 -12.56 94.53
N GLU A 41 -41.75 -12.38 95.81
CA GLU A 41 -42.00 -11.07 96.48
C GLU A 41 -40.81 -10.07 96.53
N ARG A 42 -39.67 -10.35 95.90
CA ARG A 42 -38.52 -9.44 95.83
C ARG A 42 -38.38 -8.81 94.45
N SER A 43 -38.86 -7.57 94.34
CA SER A 43 -38.39 -6.51 93.43
C SER A 43 -37.98 -6.90 91.99
N GLN A 44 -38.65 -7.87 91.37
CA GLN A 44 -38.55 -8.14 89.92
C GLN A 44 -39.34 -7.12 89.08
N GLU A 45 -39.34 -5.85 89.47
CA GLU A 45 -40.05 -4.76 88.77
C GLU A 45 -39.54 -4.53 87.33
N VAL A 46 -38.38 -5.10 86.97
CA VAL A 46 -37.68 -4.88 85.70
C VAL A 46 -37.82 -6.05 84.70
N THR A 47 -38.18 -7.25 85.15
CA THR A 47 -37.89 -8.49 84.38
C THR A 47 -39.06 -9.09 83.59
N LEU A 48 -40.33 -8.85 83.96
CA LEU A 48 -41.46 -9.35 83.16
C LEU A 48 -41.69 -8.51 81.89
N ALA A 49 -41.43 -7.20 81.93
CA ALA A 49 -41.76 -6.26 80.87
C ALA A 49 -40.66 -6.01 79.82
N SER A 50 -39.40 -6.36 80.12
CA SER A 50 -38.31 -6.45 79.13
C SER A 50 -38.38 -7.75 78.32
N THR A 51 -38.92 -8.81 78.93
CA THR A 51 -39.10 -10.15 78.36
C THR A 51 -40.21 -10.21 77.30
N ILE A 52 -41.25 -9.38 77.41
CA ILE A 52 -42.27 -9.24 76.36
C ILE A 52 -41.68 -8.35 75.26
N ASN A 53 -41.03 -8.99 74.27
CA ASN A 53 -40.38 -8.35 73.12
C ASN A 53 -41.25 -7.21 72.55
N ARG A 54 -40.74 -5.99 72.71
CA ARG A 54 -41.47 -4.69 72.82
C ARG A 54 -42.29 -4.23 71.60
N ALA A 55 -42.49 -5.07 70.59
CA ALA A 55 -43.12 -4.72 69.31
C ALA A 55 -44.05 -5.78 68.70
N CYS A 56 -44.08 -7.03 69.17
CA CYS A 56 -44.60 -8.17 68.36
C CYS A 56 -45.60 -9.11 69.03
N ALA A 57 -45.70 -9.13 70.36
CA ALA A 57 -46.55 -10.04 71.11
C ALA A 57 -47.55 -9.24 71.94
N GLY A 58 -48.83 -9.54 71.80
CA GLY A 58 -49.94 -8.87 72.50
C GLY A 58 -51.17 -9.77 72.60
N GLY A 59 -52.26 -9.25 73.17
CA GLY A 59 -53.44 -10.05 73.51
C GLY A 59 -54.17 -10.76 72.34
N SER A 60 -53.86 -10.42 71.08
CA SER A 60 -54.43 -11.08 69.89
C SER A 60 -53.56 -12.17 69.27
N ASN A 61 -52.33 -12.38 69.76
CA ASN A 61 -51.38 -13.35 69.19
C ASN A 61 -50.43 -13.99 70.22
N ALA A 62 -50.66 -13.83 71.52
CA ALA A 62 -49.81 -14.39 72.55
C ALA A 62 -50.62 -15.00 73.70
N VAL A 63 -50.03 -16.00 74.35
CA VAL A 63 -50.53 -16.64 75.58
C VAL A 63 -49.40 -16.69 76.60
N LEU A 64 -49.68 -16.31 77.85
CA LEU A 64 -48.74 -16.36 78.96
C LEU A 64 -48.98 -17.61 79.80
N VAL A 65 -47.93 -18.38 80.07
CA VAL A 65 -47.97 -19.63 80.84
C VAL A 65 -46.98 -19.54 81.98
N TYR A 66 -47.49 -19.39 83.20
CA TYR A 66 -46.71 -19.54 84.41
C TYR A 66 -46.49 -21.02 84.70
N THR A 67 -45.26 -21.41 85.01
CA THR A 67 -44.85 -22.79 85.27
C THR A 67 -44.30 -22.93 86.68
N LYS A 68 -44.44 -24.12 87.27
CA LYS A 68 -44.07 -24.40 88.67
C LYS A 68 -44.87 -23.56 89.67
N CYS A 69 -46.14 -23.28 89.34
CA CYS A 69 -47.05 -22.56 90.21
C CYS A 69 -47.44 -23.40 91.45
N ASP A 70 -47.63 -22.73 92.57
CA ASP A 70 -48.36 -23.29 93.70
C ASP A 70 -49.86 -23.44 93.36
N ALA A 71 -50.58 -24.26 94.13
CA ALA A 71 -51.92 -24.72 93.77
C ALA A 71 -53.01 -23.61 93.81
N ASP A 72 -52.70 -22.50 94.46
CA ASP A 72 -53.52 -21.34 94.77
C ASP A 72 -53.13 -20.08 93.98
N PHE A 73 -52.07 -20.14 93.17
CA PHE A 73 -51.60 -19.01 92.37
C PHE A 73 -52.57 -18.68 91.21
N ASP A 74 -53.25 -17.53 91.30
CA ASP A 74 -54.10 -16.99 90.23
C ASP A 74 -53.26 -16.17 89.21
N PRO A 75 -53.19 -16.57 87.93
CA PRO A 75 -52.42 -15.84 86.92
C PRO A 75 -52.95 -14.42 86.68
N ARG A 76 -54.22 -14.15 87.01
CA ARG A 76 -54.85 -12.82 86.83
C ARG A 76 -54.33 -11.78 87.81
N ILE A 77 -53.67 -12.18 88.90
CA ILE A 77 -53.07 -11.24 89.86
C ILE A 77 -51.99 -10.39 89.16
N THR A 78 -51.25 -10.99 88.22
CA THR A 78 -50.14 -10.33 87.54
C THR A 78 -50.59 -9.21 86.59
N THR A 79 -51.79 -9.29 86.01
CA THR A 79 -52.33 -8.23 85.13
C THR A 79 -52.61 -6.91 85.88
N LYS A 80 -52.64 -6.94 87.22
CA LYS A 80 -52.81 -5.76 88.09
C LYS A 80 -51.48 -5.11 88.52
N MET A 81 -50.32 -5.70 88.18
CA MET A 81 -49.02 -5.16 88.58
C MET A 81 -48.67 -3.87 87.81
N LYS A 82 -48.32 -2.80 88.55
CA LYS A 82 -48.04 -1.47 87.98
C LYS A 82 -46.94 -1.46 86.90
N ALA A 83 -45.96 -2.36 86.99
CA ALA A 83 -44.82 -2.45 86.07
C ALA A 83 -45.15 -3.05 84.69
N ILE A 84 -46.35 -3.59 84.46
CA ILE A 84 -46.73 -4.17 83.16
C ILE A 84 -47.40 -3.12 82.26
N ASN A 85 -46.86 -2.98 81.04
CA ASN A 85 -47.39 -2.15 79.95
C ASN A 85 -48.89 -2.44 79.70
N PRO A 86 -49.80 -1.44 79.70
CA PRO A 86 -51.24 -1.63 79.52
C PRO A 86 -51.65 -2.56 78.38
N GLU A 87 -51.03 -2.50 77.20
CA GLU A 87 -51.38 -3.37 76.06
C GLU A 87 -51.13 -4.86 76.34
N ASN A 88 -50.15 -5.17 77.19
CA ASN A 88 -49.76 -6.54 77.54
C ASN A 88 -50.63 -7.14 78.66
N ARG A 89 -51.46 -6.33 79.34
CA ARG A 89 -52.39 -6.81 80.39
C ARG A 89 -53.55 -7.63 79.81
N ASN A 90 -53.76 -7.53 78.50
CA ASN A 90 -54.81 -8.24 77.76
C ASN A 90 -54.34 -9.60 77.21
N ILE A 91 -53.13 -10.06 77.54
CA ILE A 91 -52.62 -11.39 77.15
C ILE A 91 -53.28 -12.46 78.05
N PRO A 92 -53.97 -13.47 77.50
CA PRO A 92 -54.51 -14.59 78.27
C PRO A 92 -53.40 -15.30 79.07
N ALA A 93 -53.61 -15.45 80.38
CA ALA A 93 -52.61 -15.98 81.30
C ALA A 93 -53.11 -17.26 81.99
N PHE A 94 -52.27 -18.28 81.97
CA PHE A 94 -52.54 -19.63 82.45
C PHE A 94 -51.47 -20.08 83.45
N THR A 95 -51.82 -21.05 84.30
CA THR A 95 -50.93 -21.66 85.28
C THR A 95 -50.75 -23.14 85.02
N LEU A 96 -49.50 -23.59 85.01
CA LEU A 96 -49.14 -25.00 85.08
C LEU A 96 -48.61 -25.25 86.50
N PRO A 97 -49.41 -25.93 87.35
CA PRO A 97 -49.02 -26.19 88.72
C PRO A 97 -47.78 -27.08 88.78
N ARG A 98 -47.03 -26.97 89.87
CA ARG A 98 -45.88 -27.84 90.13
C ARG A 98 -46.35 -29.31 90.18
N PRO A 99 -45.62 -30.26 89.54
CA PRO A 99 -45.92 -31.70 89.65
C PRO A 99 -45.99 -32.15 91.11
N ARG A 100 -46.99 -32.97 91.45
CA ARG A 100 -47.32 -33.32 92.84
C ARG A 100 -46.64 -34.59 93.38
N LYS A 101 -46.00 -35.39 92.53
CA LYS A 101 -45.18 -36.55 92.94
C LYS A 101 -43.94 -36.68 92.06
N LEU A 102 -42.87 -37.17 92.68
CA LEU A 102 -41.66 -37.63 92.03
C LEU A 102 -41.79 -39.16 91.81
N ASP A 103 -41.87 -39.61 90.56
CA ASP A 103 -41.42 -40.97 90.18
C ASP A 103 -39.98 -40.89 89.65
N GLU A 104 -39.48 -41.93 88.97
CA GLU A 104 -38.09 -42.02 88.52
C GLU A 104 -37.72 -40.98 87.42
N GLU A 105 -38.70 -40.39 86.72
CA GLU A 105 -38.49 -39.19 85.88
C GLU A 105 -39.21 -37.93 86.44
N GLY A 106 -40.15 -38.11 87.37
CA GLY A 106 -40.58 -37.08 88.31
C GLY A 106 -41.85 -36.29 87.94
N LEU A 107 -42.69 -36.76 87.01
CA LEU A 107 -43.70 -35.91 86.34
C LEU A 107 -45.10 -36.53 86.23
N ASP A 108 -45.97 -36.23 87.20
CA ASP A 108 -47.42 -36.49 87.12
C ASP A 108 -48.14 -35.44 86.23
N TYR A 109 -48.66 -35.87 85.08
CA TYR A 109 -49.45 -35.10 84.10
C TYR A 109 -50.98 -35.37 84.19
N SER A 110 -51.50 -35.69 85.37
CA SER A 110 -52.92 -36.01 85.61
C SER A 110 -53.92 -34.94 85.12
N SER A 111 -55.19 -35.34 85.06
CA SER A 111 -56.33 -34.66 84.40
C SER A 111 -56.39 -33.12 84.52
N PRO A 112 -56.10 -32.47 85.68
CA PRO A 112 -56.12 -31.01 85.78
C PRO A 112 -55.16 -30.31 84.80
N GLN A 113 -53.99 -30.90 84.53
CA GLN A 113 -53.05 -30.35 83.56
C GLN A 113 -53.54 -30.57 82.12
N ARG A 114 -54.33 -31.63 81.85
CA ARG A 114 -54.91 -31.91 80.53
C ARG A 114 -55.96 -30.88 80.14
N GLU A 115 -56.85 -30.49 81.06
CA GLU A 115 -57.83 -29.42 80.83
C GLU A 115 -57.17 -28.06 80.64
N MET A 116 -56.15 -27.75 81.43
CA MET A 116 -55.40 -26.50 81.29
C MET A 116 -54.61 -26.45 79.98
N LYS A 117 -53.98 -27.57 79.58
CA LYS A 117 -53.33 -27.74 78.27
C LYS A 117 -54.32 -27.58 77.12
N LEU A 118 -55.51 -28.16 77.22
CA LEU A 118 -56.59 -27.98 76.23
C LEU A 118 -57.07 -26.52 76.15
N SER A 119 -57.09 -25.80 77.27
CA SER A 119 -57.48 -24.39 77.32
C SER A 119 -56.42 -23.48 76.69
N VAL A 120 -55.13 -23.72 76.98
CA VAL A 120 -54.00 -23.07 76.29
C VAL A 120 -54.04 -23.36 74.79
N LEU A 121 -54.28 -24.61 74.40
CA LEU A 121 -54.37 -25.00 72.99
C LEU A 121 -55.56 -24.35 72.27
N ARG A 122 -56.72 -24.19 72.93
CA ARG A 122 -57.89 -23.49 72.35
C ARG A 122 -57.55 -22.04 72.00
N GLU A 123 -56.92 -21.30 72.91
CA GLU A 123 -56.53 -19.91 72.64
C GLU A 123 -55.38 -19.78 71.63
N LEU A 124 -54.55 -20.81 71.51
CA LEU A 124 -53.60 -20.96 70.39
C LEU A 124 -54.27 -21.45 69.08
N THR A 125 -55.54 -21.85 69.07
CA THR A 125 -56.28 -22.10 67.81
C THR A 125 -57.17 -20.93 67.40
N SER A 126 -57.34 -19.92 68.27
CA SER A 126 -58.14 -18.73 68.00
C SER A 126 -57.54 -17.89 66.85
N PRO A 127 -58.36 -17.39 65.90
CA PRO A 127 -57.87 -16.71 64.71
C PRO A 127 -57.17 -15.38 65.05
N VAL A 128 -55.88 -15.31 64.72
CA VAL A 128 -55.01 -14.18 65.00
C VAL A 128 -55.40 -12.98 64.13
N LYS A 129 -55.72 -11.84 64.75
CA LYS A 129 -55.74 -10.55 64.05
C LYS A 129 -54.32 -10.21 63.61
N GLN A 130 -54.14 -9.87 62.33
CA GLN A 130 -52.82 -9.60 61.73
C GLN A 130 -51.95 -8.77 62.68
N SER A 131 -50.79 -9.32 63.04
CA SER A 131 -49.82 -8.59 63.88
C SER A 131 -49.38 -7.33 63.15
N LYS A 132 -49.16 -6.23 63.89
CA LYS A 132 -48.53 -5.02 63.34
C LYS A 132 -47.22 -5.44 62.66
N ALA A 133 -46.96 -4.90 61.48
CA ALA A 133 -45.75 -5.21 60.72
C ALA A 133 -44.52 -5.06 61.63
N PHE A 134 -43.65 -6.07 61.65
CA PHE A 134 -42.38 -6.00 62.36
C PHE A 134 -41.58 -4.86 61.74
N ALA A 135 -41.50 -3.72 62.45
CA ALA A 135 -40.60 -2.65 62.05
C ALA A 135 -39.18 -3.23 62.04
N GLU A 136 -38.47 -3.11 60.92
CA GLU A 136 -37.16 -3.74 60.67
C GLU A 136 -36.02 -3.22 61.57
N PHE A 137 -36.34 -2.55 62.67
CA PHE A 137 -35.40 -1.91 63.56
C PHE A 137 -34.60 -2.94 64.36
N VAL A 138 -33.42 -3.27 63.84
CA VAL A 138 -32.33 -3.90 64.60
C VAL A 138 -31.88 -2.89 65.68
N PRO A 139 -31.74 -3.27 66.96
CA PRO A 139 -31.18 -2.39 67.99
C PRO A 139 -29.78 -1.89 67.63
N ASP A 140 -29.41 -0.65 67.97
CA ASP A 140 -28.13 -0.04 67.58
C ASP A 140 -26.90 -0.86 68.01
N SER A 141 -26.98 -1.51 69.17
CA SER A 141 -26.02 -2.47 69.72
C SER A 141 -25.82 -3.68 68.80
N ALA A 142 -26.92 -4.25 68.29
CA ALA A 142 -26.92 -5.35 67.34
C ALA A 142 -26.54 -4.90 65.91
N GLN A 143 -26.90 -3.68 65.49
CA GLN A 143 -26.43 -3.09 64.22
C GLN A 143 -24.91 -2.89 64.23
N LEU A 144 -24.35 -2.37 65.32
CA LEU A 144 -22.91 -2.19 65.48
C LEU A 144 -22.18 -3.54 65.45
N LEU A 145 -22.73 -4.57 66.10
CA LEU A 145 -22.19 -5.93 66.05
C LEU A 145 -22.25 -6.52 64.64
N LEU A 146 -23.38 -6.38 63.93
CA LEU A 146 -23.54 -6.82 62.54
C LEU A 146 -22.58 -6.09 61.59
N ARG A 147 -22.38 -4.78 61.78
CA ARG A 147 -21.39 -3.99 61.05
C ARG A 147 -19.96 -4.48 61.31
N ASN A 148 -19.64 -4.84 62.55
CA ASN A 148 -18.34 -5.41 62.91
C ASN A 148 -18.12 -6.81 62.31
N PHE A 149 -19.14 -7.67 62.29
CA PHE A 149 -19.07 -8.97 61.60
C PHE A 149 -18.92 -8.80 60.08
N ARG A 150 -19.65 -7.86 59.46
CA ARG A 150 -19.52 -7.51 58.04
C ARG A 150 -18.10 -7.05 57.72
N ASN A 151 -17.56 -6.10 58.48
CA ASN A 151 -16.21 -5.57 58.28
C ASN A 151 -15.14 -6.68 58.40
N ARG A 152 -15.19 -7.50 59.46
CA ARG A 152 -14.26 -8.63 59.65
C ARG A 152 -14.40 -9.70 58.58
N SER A 153 -15.60 -9.91 58.03
CA SER A 153 -15.81 -10.87 56.93
C SER A 153 -15.20 -10.36 55.62
N ILE A 154 -15.32 -9.05 55.34
CA ILE A 154 -14.66 -8.39 54.19
C ILE A 154 -13.14 -8.40 54.35
N GLU A 155 -12.61 -8.14 55.55
CA GLU A 155 -11.17 -8.25 55.86
C GLU A 155 -10.66 -9.67 55.66
N PHE A 156 -11.36 -10.68 56.20
CA PHE A 156 -11.02 -12.08 56.00
C PHE A 156 -11.03 -12.48 54.51
N ALA A 157 -12.04 -12.06 53.76
CA ALA A 157 -12.14 -12.34 52.33
C ALA A 157 -11.00 -11.68 51.53
N ARG A 158 -10.68 -10.42 51.86
CA ARG A 158 -9.57 -9.68 51.28
C ARG A 158 -8.24 -10.38 51.50
N ASP A 159 -7.99 -10.85 52.71
CA ASP A 159 -6.72 -11.50 53.06
C ASP A 159 -6.63 -12.90 52.45
N ALA A 160 -7.72 -13.68 52.46
CA ALA A 160 -7.79 -14.99 51.82
C ALA A 160 -7.55 -14.89 50.31
N LEU A 161 -8.23 -13.97 49.61
CA LEU A 161 -8.04 -13.73 48.17
C LEU A 161 -6.62 -13.23 47.87
N SER A 162 -6.09 -12.30 48.67
CA SER A 162 -4.72 -11.78 48.51
C SER A 162 -3.68 -12.89 48.66
N GLN A 163 -3.80 -13.75 49.67
CA GLN A 163 -2.88 -14.86 49.89
C GLN A 163 -2.99 -15.90 48.77
N ALA A 164 -4.21 -16.29 48.39
CA ALA A 164 -4.42 -17.25 47.31
C ALA A 164 -3.86 -16.74 45.97
N PHE A 165 -4.21 -15.52 45.56
CA PHE A 165 -3.68 -14.88 44.34
C PHE A 165 -2.15 -14.79 44.36
N LEU A 166 -1.55 -14.21 45.42
CA LEU A 166 -0.09 -14.11 45.51
C LEU A 166 0.59 -15.47 45.52
N SER A 167 0.00 -16.49 46.16
CA SER A 167 0.56 -17.85 46.19
C SER A 167 0.53 -18.54 44.83
N ALA A 168 -0.51 -18.30 44.03
CA ALA A 168 -0.65 -18.89 42.70
C ALA A 168 0.18 -18.13 41.65
N TYR A 169 0.20 -16.79 41.72
CA TYR A 169 0.97 -15.93 40.84
C TYR A 169 2.49 -16.04 41.10
N LEU A 170 2.95 -16.03 42.36
CA LEU A 170 4.39 -16.10 42.67
C LEU A 170 5.01 -17.48 42.46
N LYS A 171 4.21 -18.54 42.46
CA LYS A 171 4.67 -19.90 42.10
C LYS A 171 4.94 -20.05 40.60
N TYR A 172 4.52 -19.09 39.79
CA TYR A 172 4.50 -19.23 38.35
C TYR A 172 5.39 -18.18 37.68
N ASN A 173 6.24 -18.62 36.76
CA ASN A 173 7.17 -17.75 36.06
C ASN A 173 6.46 -17.10 34.85
N PRO A 174 6.38 -15.76 34.73
CA PRO A 174 5.74 -15.10 33.58
C PRO A 174 6.34 -15.48 32.22
N GLN A 175 7.53 -16.08 32.18
CA GLN A 175 8.16 -16.60 30.97
C GLN A 175 7.61 -17.96 30.51
N GLU A 176 6.92 -18.70 31.38
CA GLU A 176 6.31 -20.00 31.05
C GLU A 176 4.84 -19.86 30.62
N SER A 177 4.15 -18.79 31.06
CA SER A 177 2.80 -18.45 30.60
C SER A 177 2.93 -17.66 29.31
N ARG A 178 2.62 -18.31 28.19
CA ARG A 178 2.44 -17.60 26.94
C ARG A 178 1.03 -17.01 26.92
N TYR A 179 0.93 -15.69 26.81
CA TYR A 179 -0.34 -14.99 26.67
C TYR A 179 -0.58 -14.65 25.20
N THR A 180 -1.81 -14.77 24.71
CA THR A 180 -2.18 -14.14 23.43
C THR A 180 -2.39 -12.65 23.64
N LEU A 181 -2.20 -11.85 22.58
CA LEU A 181 -2.44 -10.39 22.65
C LEU A 181 -3.92 -10.03 22.88
N SER A 182 -4.84 -10.86 22.41
CA SER A 182 -6.27 -10.76 22.71
C SER A 182 -6.52 -10.91 24.21
N THR A 183 -5.97 -11.97 24.84
CA THR A 183 -6.06 -12.16 26.30
C THR A 183 -5.39 -11.02 27.06
N VAL A 184 -4.22 -10.52 26.65
CA VAL A 184 -3.59 -9.36 27.30
C VAL A 184 -4.49 -8.11 27.25
N SER A 185 -5.11 -7.83 26.10
CA SER A 185 -6.03 -6.70 25.94
C SER A 185 -7.30 -6.84 26.80
N GLU A 186 -7.86 -8.04 26.89
CA GLU A 186 -9.04 -8.32 27.70
C GLU A 186 -8.75 -8.20 29.20
N LEU A 187 -7.62 -8.77 29.66
CA LEU A 187 -7.15 -8.66 31.04
C LEU A 187 -6.88 -7.19 31.44
N LEU A 188 -6.31 -6.39 30.55
CA LEU A 188 -6.11 -4.96 30.78
C LEU A 188 -7.45 -4.22 30.92
N ASN A 189 -8.43 -4.49 30.05
CA ASN A 189 -9.78 -3.92 30.14
C ASN A 189 -10.48 -4.31 31.46
N ILE A 190 -10.39 -5.58 31.86
CA ILE A 190 -10.90 -6.08 33.15
C ILE A 190 -10.27 -5.34 34.34
N LEU A 191 -8.95 -5.07 34.28
CA LEU A 191 -8.19 -4.34 35.32
C LEU A 191 -8.31 -2.81 35.24
N GLU A 192 -8.87 -2.26 34.17
CA GLU A 192 -9.07 -0.82 33.98
C GLU A 192 -10.51 -0.39 34.23
N ASN A 193 -11.50 -1.26 34.00
CA ASN A 193 -12.89 -0.95 34.28
C ASN A 193 -13.08 -0.65 35.80
N PRO A 194 -13.53 0.57 36.18
CA PRO A 194 -13.73 0.98 37.57
C PRO A 194 -14.97 0.37 38.25
N ASP A 195 -15.84 -0.33 37.51
CA ASP A 195 -17.11 -0.86 38.01
C ASP A 195 -16.91 -1.68 39.29
N PRO A 196 -17.70 -1.41 40.34
CA PRO A 196 -17.63 -2.16 41.58
C PRO A 196 -18.38 -3.49 41.42
N LEU A 197 -17.85 -4.54 42.01
CA LEU A 197 -18.28 -5.92 41.78
C LEU A 197 -18.53 -6.66 43.10
N MET A 198 -19.30 -7.74 42.99
CA MET A 198 -19.40 -8.76 44.03
C MET A 198 -18.08 -9.52 44.18
N PHE A 199 -17.89 -10.19 45.31
CA PHE A 199 -16.67 -10.96 45.55
C PHE A 199 -16.54 -12.15 44.59
N GLU A 200 -17.64 -12.84 44.27
CA GLU A 200 -17.65 -13.98 43.34
C GLU A 200 -17.31 -13.54 41.90
N ASP A 201 -17.93 -12.46 41.40
CA ASP A 201 -17.64 -11.91 40.06
C ASP A 201 -16.16 -11.52 39.93
N PHE A 202 -15.62 -10.87 40.97
CA PHE A 202 -14.23 -10.45 41.00
C PHE A 202 -13.28 -11.65 41.11
N LEU A 203 -13.61 -12.66 41.92
CA LEU A 203 -12.87 -13.93 41.98
C LEU A 203 -12.83 -14.61 40.60
N GLY A 204 -13.96 -14.61 39.88
CA GLY A 204 -14.06 -15.08 38.50
C GLY A 204 -13.08 -14.36 37.58
N GLN A 205 -13.06 -13.03 37.60
CA GLN A 205 -12.14 -12.21 36.79
C GLN A 205 -10.66 -12.45 37.16
N ILE A 206 -10.33 -12.52 38.46
CA ILE A 206 -8.95 -12.72 38.93
C ILE A 206 -8.44 -14.14 38.61
N GLN A 207 -9.32 -15.13 38.49
CA GLN A 207 -8.93 -16.50 38.11
C GLN A 207 -8.32 -16.57 36.69
N TRP A 208 -8.64 -15.63 35.79
CA TRP A 208 -8.02 -15.55 34.45
C TRP A 208 -6.58 -15.01 34.45
N LEU A 209 -6.18 -14.27 35.49
CA LEU A 209 -4.81 -13.76 35.66
C LEU A 209 -3.82 -14.81 36.19
N VAL A 210 -4.31 -16.04 36.41
CA VAL A 210 -3.54 -17.14 36.98
C VAL A 210 -3.65 -18.35 36.04
N PRO A 211 -2.55 -19.09 35.80
CA PRO A 211 -2.56 -20.28 34.96
C PRO A 211 -3.65 -21.28 35.37
N GLN A 212 -4.12 -22.09 34.42
CA GLN A 212 -5.17 -23.10 34.67
C GLN A 212 -4.84 -24.10 35.78
N SER A 213 -3.54 -24.33 36.07
CA SER A 213 -3.07 -25.15 37.20
C SER A 213 -3.16 -24.47 38.57
N GLY A 214 -3.30 -23.15 38.61
CA GLY A 214 -3.42 -22.33 39.83
C GLY A 214 -4.86 -21.95 40.14
N SER A 215 -5.65 -22.89 40.67
CA SER A 215 -7.02 -22.58 41.11
C SER A 215 -7.01 -21.73 42.40
N ILE A 216 -7.46 -20.48 42.30
CA ILE A 216 -7.77 -19.60 43.44
C ILE A 216 -9.13 -20.02 44.03
N SER A 217 -10.11 -20.33 43.17
CA SER A 217 -11.45 -20.77 43.59
C SER A 217 -11.46 -22.10 44.35
N GLY A 218 -10.47 -22.96 44.10
CA GLY A 218 -10.22 -24.19 44.86
C GLY A 218 -9.55 -23.98 46.22
N ASN A 219 -9.16 -22.76 46.59
CA ASN A 219 -8.55 -22.48 47.88
C ASN A 219 -9.61 -22.48 48.99
N HIS A 220 -9.50 -23.40 49.94
CA HIS A 220 -10.42 -23.54 51.08
C HIS A 220 -10.67 -22.22 51.86
N SER A 221 -9.66 -21.36 52.01
CA SER A 221 -9.85 -20.06 52.68
C SER A 221 -10.69 -19.08 51.85
N VAL A 222 -10.60 -19.15 50.52
CA VAL A 222 -11.41 -18.35 49.59
C VAL A 222 -12.84 -18.87 49.56
N GLN A 223 -13.05 -20.18 49.49
CA GLN A 223 -14.39 -20.80 49.58
C GLN A 223 -15.10 -20.41 50.87
N ARG A 224 -14.41 -20.52 52.01
CA ARG A 224 -14.92 -20.08 53.32
C ARG A 224 -15.17 -18.56 53.39
N ALA A 225 -14.48 -17.76 52.58
CA ALA A 225 -14.75 -16.34 52.47
C ALA A 225 -16.04 -16.06 51.68
N VAL A 226 -16.25 -16.76 50.56
CA VAL A 226 -17.51 -16.73 49.79
C VAL A 226 -18.70 -17.06 50.70
N GLU A 227 -18.67 -18.20 51.37
CA GLU A 227 -19.73 -18.63 52.31
C GLU A 227 -20.05 -17.57 53.37
N ARG A 228 -19.02 -16.96 53.96
CA ARG A 228 -19.16 -15.91 54.98
C ARG A 228 -19.78 -14.64 54.41
N LEU A 229 -19.36 -14.20 53.22
CA LEU A 229 -19.90 -13.00 52.59
C LEU A 229 -21.38 -13.22 52.19
N ASN A 230 -21.72 -14.37 51.62
CA ASN A 230 -23.10 -14.69 51.22
C ASN A 230 -24.03 -14.73 52.45
N LEU A 231 -23.56 -15.27 53.59
CA LEU A 231 -24.29 -15.15 54.87
C LEU A 231 -24.45 -13.71 55.34
N MET A 232 -23.40 -12.87 55.23
CA MET A 232 -23.47 -11.45 55.60
C MET A 232 -24.41 -10.64 54.69
N GLU A 233 -24.56 -11.01 53.42
CA GLU A 233 -25.54 -10.38 52.50
C GLU A 233 -26.97 -10.67 52.92
N ILE A 234 -27.30 -11.94 53.18
CA ILE A 234 -28.61 -12.36 53.70
C ILE A 234 -28.91 -11.64 55.03
N TRP A 235 -27.92 -11.56 55.92
CA TRP A 235 -28.07 -10.96 57.25
C TRP A 235 -28.18 -9.44 57.22
N SER A 236 -27.45 -8.75 56.34
CA SER A 236 -27.51 -7.29 56.20
C SER A 236 -28.55 -6.78 55.21
N GLY A 237 -29.18 -7.68 54.43
CA GLY A 237 -30.25 -7.33 53.48
C GLY A 237 -29.77 -6.57 52.24
N GLY A 238 -28.48 -6.67 51.88
CA GLY A 238 -27.92 -5.94 50.75
C GLY A 238 -26.59 -6.51 50.27
N ALA A 239 -26.39 -6.46 48.96
CA ALA A 239 -25.21 -6.95 48.25
C ALA A 239 -23.91 -6.26 48.74
N LEU A 240 -22.82 -7.02 48.86
CA LEU A 240 -21.50 -6.52 49.28
C LEU A 240 -20.67 -6.03 48.09
N ILE A 241 -21.26 -5.14 47.28
CA ILE A 241 -20.59 -4.51 46.13
C ILE A 241 -19.43 -3.62 46.61
N ARG A 242 -18.24 -3.80 46.03
CA ARG A 242 -17.00 -3.06 46.35
C ARG A 242 -16.17 -2.79 45.11
N CYS A 243 -15.36 -1.74 45.13
CA CYS A 243 -14.41 -1.49 44.03
C CYS A 243 -13.35 -2.61 44.01
N LYS A 244 -12.93 -3.07 42.83
CA LYS A 244 -11.97 -4.18 42.63
C LYS A 244 -10.74 -4.11 43.55
N ASN A 245 -10.16 -2.93 43.69
CA ASN A 245 -9.01 -2.69 44.56
C ASN A 245 -9.31 -2.97 46.05
N GLU A 246 -10.53 -2.74 46.52
CA GLU A 246 -10.93 -2.93 47.93
C GLU A 246 -10.97 -4.40 48.36
N TRP A 247 -11.14 -5.32 47.41
CA TRP A 247 -11.06 -6.76 47.60
C TRP A 247 -9.63 -7.28 47.77
N PHE A 248 -8.61 -6.47 47.51
CA PHE A 248 -7.21 -6.82 47.77
C PHE A 248 -6.60 -6.06 48.95
N SER A 249 -5.67 -6.72 49.64
CA SER A 249 -4.77 -6.10 50.63
C SER A 249 -3.84 -5.10 49.96
N THR A 250 -3.30 -4.13 50.70
CA THR A 250 -2.39 -3.10 50.17
C THR A 250 -1.18 -3.68 49.45
N LYS A 251 -0.59 -4.75 50.00
CA LYS A 251 0.52 -5.50 49.37
C LYS A 251 0.12 -6.19 48.06
N CYS A 252 -1.12 -6.70 47.97
CA CYS A 252 -1.60 -7.34 46.75
C CYS A 252 -1.97 -6.32 45.67
N ARG A 253 -2.57 -5.17 46.06
CA ARG A 253 -2.82 -4.04 45.14
C ARG A 253 -1.55 -3.54 44.48
N SER A 254 -0.47 -3.31 45.23
CA SER A 254 0.78 -2.82 44.66
C SER A 254 1.41 -3.82 43.68
N LYS A 255 1.21 -5.13 43.91
CA LYS A 255 1.62 -6.17 42.95
C LYS A 255 0.71 -6.21 41.72
N LEU A 256 -0.61 -6.06 41.87
CA LEU A 256 -1.55 -5.98 40.75
C LEU A 256 -1.26 -4.77 39.85
N GLU A 257 -0.98 -3.60 40.45
CA GLU A 257 -0.56 -2.40 39.71
C GLU A 257 0.83 -2.55 39.07
N GLN A 258 1.69 -3.43 39.58
CA GLN A 258 2.91 -3.82 38.87
C GLN A 258 2.58 -4.67 37.64
N ILE A 259 1.77 -5.72 37.81
CA ILE A 259 1.35 -6.62 36.72
C ILE A 259 0.66 -5.82 35.60
N LYS A 260 -0.24 -4.89 35.96
CA LYS A 260 -0.90 -3.98 35.02
C LYS A 260 0.09 -3.13 34.23
N ARG A 261 1.14 -2.58 34.88
CA ARG A 261 2.20 -1.82 34.20
C ARG A 261 3.06 -2.72 33.31
N ASP A 262 3.38 -3.92 33.75
CA ASP A 262 4.19 -4.89 32.99
C ASP A 262 3.42 -5.36 31.74
N LEU A 263 2.12 -5.67 31.86
CA LEU A 263 1.23 -6.01 30.74
C LEU A 263 1.03 -4.83 29.79
N ASN A 264 0.78 -3.61 30.29
CA ASN A 264 0.68 -2.41 29.45
C ASN A 264 2.00 -2.11 28.72
N CYS A 265 3.15 -2.37 29.36
CA CYS A 265 4.47 -2.25 28.74
C CYS A 265 4.68 -3.29 27.63
N LEU A 266 4.29 -4.55 27.86
CA LEU A 266 4.33 -5.63 26.89
C LEU A 266 3.45 -5.32 25.67
N TYR A 267 2.17 -5.01 25.90
CA TYR A 267 1.20 -4.64 24.87
C TYR A 267 1.69 -3.43 24.05
N SER A 268 2.18 -2.38 24.72
CA SER A 268 2.75 -1.19 24.06
C SER A 268 4.01 -1.52 23.26
N SER A 269 4.87 -2.41 23.76
CA SER A 269 6.12 -2.82 23.09
C SER A 269 5.83 -3.63 21.83
N VAL A 270 4.86 -4.55 21.87
CA VAL A 270 4.41 -5.28 20.66
C VAL A 270 3.76 -4.31 19.67
N HIS A 271 2.87 -3.42 20.10
CA HIS A 271 2.24 -2.44 19.20
C HIS A 271 3.23 -1.45 18.56
N LYS A 272 4.40 -1.24 19.16
CA LYS A 272 5.51 -0.44 18.64
C LYS A 272 6.59 -1.28 17.92
N TYR A 273 6.43 -2.60 17.84
CA TYR A 273 7.41 -3.48 17.20
C TYR A 273 7.58 -3.11 15.73
N GLN A 274 8.85 -2.97 15.34
CA GLN A 274 9.27 -2.64 14.00
C GLN A 274 10.71 -3.14 13.79
N ALA A 275 10.93 -3.93 12.74
CA ALA A 275 12.25 -4.39 12.33
C ALA A 275 12.52 -4.02 10.87
N VAL A 276 13.81 -3.85 10.53
CA VAL A 276 14.28 -3.47 9.19
C VAL A 276 15.52 -4.30 8.86
N VAL A 277 15.33 -5.33 8.05
CA VAL A 277 16.38 -6.26 7.61
C VAL A 277 16.79 -5.92 6.18
N ARG A 278 18.08 -5.73 5.93
CA ARG A 278 18.62 -5.34 4.61
C ARG A 278 19.46 -6.48 4.02
N LYS A 279 18.84 -7.32 3.20
CA LYS A 279 19.50 -8.43 2.48
C LYS A 279 20.19 -7.90 1.21
N ARG A 280 21.37 -7.31 1.39
CA ARG A 280 22.16 -6.66 0.30
C ARG A 280 22.54 -7.60 -0.84
N SER A 281 22.73 -8.90 -0.58
CA SER A 281 22.99 -9.94 -1.58
C SER A 281 21.80 -10.20 -2.51
N GLU A 282 20.59 -9.92 -2.03
CA GLU A 282 19.31 -10.18 -2.72
C GLU A 282 18.69 -8.87 -3.25
N ASN A 283 19.41 -7.75 -3.18
CA ASN A 283 18.89 -6.39 -3.47
C ASN A 283 17.54 -6.10 -2.76
N THR A 284 17.30 -6.72 -1.60
CA THR A 284 16.01 -6.72 -0.92
C THR A 284 16.08 -6.10 0.48
N ILE A 285 15.08 -5.29 0.83
CA ILE A 285 14.83 -4.79 2.19
C ILE A 285 13.49 -5.32 2.69
N VAL A 286 13.51 -5.99 3.83
CA VAL A 286 12.32 -6.49 4.53
C VAL A 286 12.06 -5.57 5.72
N VAL A 287 10.83 -5.06 5.82
CA VAL A 287 10.36 -4.23 6.93
C VAL A 287 9.14 -4.90 7.54
N SER A 288 9.26 -5.33 8.79
CA SER A 288 8.16 -5.95 9.53
C SER A 288 7.71 -5.07 10.70
N GLY A 289 6.45 -5.21 11.12
CA GLY A 289 5.91 -4.52 12.29
C GLY A 289 4.53 -5.05 12.69
N TRP A 290 4.08 -4.72 13.90
CA TRP A 290 2.72 -5.10 14.33
C TRP A 290 1.66 -4.27 13.59
N ASN A 291 1.76 -2.95 13.68
CA ASN A 291 1.02 -1.99 12.86
C ASN A 291 2.02 -1.14 12.07
N LEU A 292 2.30 -1.50 10.82
CA LEU A 292 3.34 -0.85 10.02
C LEU A 292 2.80 0.41 9.35
N GLN A 293 3.14 1.58 9.90
CA GLN A 293 2.70 2.87 9.36
C GLN A 293 3.82 3.60 8.59
N LEU A 294 3.56 3.89 7.32
CA LEU A 294 4.40 4.73 6.47
C LEU A 294 3.75 6.12 6.32
N GLY A 295 4.38 7.11 6.94
CA GLY A 295 3.99 8.52 6.90
C GLY A 295 5.21 9.45 6.83
N SER A 296 4.96 10.74 6.62
CA SER A 296 6.00 11.78 6.53
C SER A 296 6.86 11.80 7.78
N GLY A 297 8.18 11.64 7.62
CA GLY A 297 9.13 11.58 8.73
C GLY A 297 9.31 10.21 9.39
N SER A 298 8.66 9.15 8.90
CA SER A 298 8.91 7.78 9.39
C SER A 298 10.34 7.33 9.07
N ARG A 299 11.05 6.82 10.09
CA ARG A 299 12.42 6.24 9.95
C ARG A 299 12.47 5.07 8.97
N VAL A 300 11.36 4.35 8.81
CA VAL A 300 11.23 3.28 7.80
C VAL A 300 11.18 3.86 6.38
N PHE A 301 10.46 4.96 6.19
CA PHE A 301 10.32 5.59 4.87
C PHE A 301 11.65 6.14 4.36
N SER A 302 12.47 6.75 5.24
CA SER A 302 13.85 7.10 4.91
C SER A 302 14.71 5.85 4.66
N ALA A 303 14.64 4.84 5.53
CA ALA A 303 15.43 3.61 5.38
C ALA A 303 15.18 2.85 4.06
N ILE A 304 13.95 2.87 3.55
CA ILE A 304 13.58 2.33 2.23
C ILE A 304 14.19 3.18 1.12
N LYS A 305 14.05 4.51 1.16
CA LYS A 305 14.62 5.41 0.14
C LYS A 305 16.14 5.32 0.07
N ASP A 306 16.81 5.33 1.23
CA ASP A 306 18.27 5.21 1.32
C ASP A 306 18.76 3.87 0.73
N PHE A 307 18.02 2.79 0.96
CA PHE A 307 18.32 1.47 0.40
C PHE A 307 18.13 1.44 -1.13
N VAL A 308 16.96 1.88 -1.62
CA VAL A 308 16.66 1.93 -3.07
C VAL A 308 17.69 2.77 -3.82
N ASN A 309 18.06 3.94 -3.29
CA ASN A 309 19.10 4.81 -3.87
C ASN A 309 20.48 4.13 -3.88
N ALA A 310 20.84 3.41 -2.82
CA ALA A 310 22.13 2.71 -2.72
C ALA A 310 22.25 1.48 -3.64
N ILE A 311 21.14 0.82 -3.99
CA ILE A 311 21.13 -0.27 -4.98
C ILE A 311 21.09 0.30 -6.41
N SER A 312 20.21 1.26 -6.68
CA SER A 312 20.02 1.86 -8.02
C SER A 312 21.25 2.55 -8.60
N SER A 313 22.22 2.91 -7.74
CA SER A 313 23.52 3.49 -8.10
C SER A 313 24.64 2.45 -8.33
N ARG A 314 24.38 1.16 -8.08
CA ARG A 314 25.36 0.06 -8.16
C ARG A 314 25.00 -1.00 -9.18
N THR A 315 23.71 -1.29 -9.37
CA THR A 315 23.21 -2.36 -10.24
C THR A 315 22.20 -1.83 -11.25
N GLU A 316 21.97 -2.59 -12.32
CA GLU A 316 20.86 -2.33 -13.25
C GLU A 316 19.53 -2.93 -12.77
N ASP A 317 19.59 -3.82 -11.78
CA ASP A 317 18.45 -4.53 -11.19
C ASP A 317 17.53 -3.61 -10.38
N ILE A 318 16.24 -3.94 -10.39
CA ILE A 318 15.22 -3.28 -9.58
C ILE A 318 15.30 -3.81 -8.13
N PRO A 319 15.52 -2.95 -7.11
CA PRO A 319 15.52 -3.39 -5.71
C PRO A 319 14.12 -3.84 -5.28
N THR A 320 14.05 -4.76 -4.32
CA THR A 320 12.77 -5.22 -3.74
C THR A 320 12.57 -4.69 -2.33
N VAL A 321 11.34 -4.27 -2.02
CA VAL A 321 10.89 -3.79 -0.72
C VAL A 321 9.73 -4.69 -0.26
N VAL A 322 9.94 -5.45 0.80
CA VAL A 322 8.90 -6.32 1.40
C VAL A 322 8.40 -5.66 2.68
N LEU A 323 7.10 -5.40 2.76
CA LEU A 323 6.43 -4.75 3.89
C LEU A 323 5.48 -5.76 4.55
N ILE A 324 5.78 -6.15 5.79
CA ILE A 324 5.00 -7.14 6.56
C ILE A 324 4.33 -6.45 7.75
N GLY A 325 3.01 -6.51 7.81
CA GLY A 325 2.22 -6.10 8.97
C GLY A 325 1.55 -7.31 9.60
N PHE A 326 1.88 -7.64 10.85
CA PHE A 326 1.25 -8.79 11.52
C PHE A 326 -0.22 -8.55 11.89
N LYS A 327 -0.61 -7.27 12.03
CA LYS A 327 -2.01 -6.84 12.09
C LYS A 327 -2.40 -5.97 10.91
N SER A 328 -1.65 -4.88 10.66
CA SER A 328 -2.00 -3.90 9.63
C SER A 328 -0.77 -3.27 8.94
N VAL A 329 -0.93 -2.89 7.67
CA VAL A 329 -0.04 -1.98 6.93
C VAL A 329 -0.82 -0.75 6.48
N THR A 330 -0.31 0.44 6.81
CA THR A 330 -0.96 1.71 6.45
C THR A 330 0.03 2.65 5.73
N ILE A 331 -0.20 2.89 4.44
CA ILE A 331 0.56 3.82 3.60
C ILE A 331 -0.27 5.10 3.41
N LYS A 332 -0.07 6.07 4.31
CA LYS A 332 -0.80 7.36 4.31
C LYS A 332 -0.20 8.41 3.38
N VAL A 333 1.06 8.22 2.99
CA VAL A 333 1.84 9.17 2.17
C VAL A 333 2.36 8.45 0.94
N GLU A 334 2.46 9.16 -0.17
CA GLU A 334 2.92 8.61 -1.45
C GLU A 334 4.29 7.94 -1.35
N LEU A 335 4.30 6.61 -1.52
CA LEU A 335 5.52 5.83 -1.67
C LEU A 335 6.01 5.95 -3.12
N ARG A 336 6.84 6.96 -3.37
CA ARG A 336 7.54 7.20 -4.64
C ARG A 336 8.98 6.68 -4.57
N VAL A 337 9.21 5.49 -5.15
CA VAL A 337 10.51 4.79 -5.24
C VAL A 337 10.53 3.86 -6.45
N TRP A 338 11.62 3.78 -7.20
CA TRP A 338 11.79 2.78 -8.26
C TRP A 338 12.20 1.44 -7.64
N ALA A 339 11.21 0.61 -7.29
CA ALA A 339 11.40 -0.68 -6.62
C ALA A 339 10.25 -1.64 -6.91
N ASN A 340 10.51 -2.94 -6.83
CA ASN A 340 9.46 -3.95 -6.66
C ASN A 340 8.98 -3.88 -5.22
N VAL A 341 7.67 -3.78 -4.98
CA VAL A 341 7.08 -3.68 -3.64
C VAL A 341 6.16 -4.87 -3.40
N VAL A 342 6.37 -5.56 -2.28
CA VAL A 342 5.50 -6.62 -1.79
C VAL A 342 4.93 -6.16 -0.46
N ILE A 343 3.62 -6.30 -0.25
CA ILE A 343 2.92 -5.96 0.98
C ILE A 343 2.17 -7.19 1.46
N VAL A 344 2.41 -7.63 2.71
CA VAL A 344 1.76 -8.80 3.32
C VAL A 344 1.19 -8.38 4.66
N SER A 345 -0.14 -8.38 4.80
CA SER A 345 -0.80 -8.01 6.07
C SER A 345 -2.29 -8.35 6.05
N PRO A 346 -2.90 -8.80 7.17
CA PRO A 346 -4.35 -9.04 7.23
C PRO A 346 -5.16 -7.83 6.76
N GLU A 347 -4.88 -6.65 7.32
CA GLU A 347 -5.48 -5.37 6.90
C GLU A 347 -4.45 -4.54 6.10
N VAL A 348 -4.81 -4.08 4.90
CA VAL A 348 -3.98 -3.17 4.09
C VAL A 348 -4.74 -1.90 3.71
N PHE A 349 -4.12 -0.74 3.99
CA PHE A 349 -4.61 0.57 3.56
C PHE A 349 -3.53 1.31 2.79
N ILE A 350 -3.83 1.70 1.54
CA ILE A 350 -2.91 2.41 0.65
C ILE A 350 -3.59 3.68 0.13
N THR A 351 -2.89 4.82 0.23
CA THR A 351 -3.40 6.09 -0.35
C THR A 351 -2.88 6.28 -1.78
N LYS A 352 -1.55 6.19 -1.95
CA LYS A 352 -0.88 6.42 -3.23
C LYS A 352 0.48 5.73 -3.29
N ILE A 353 0.82 5.14 -4.45
CA ILE A 353 2.10 4.47 -4.73
C ILE A 353 2.56 4.85 -6.15
N ASP A 354 3.84 5.21 -6.29
CA ASP A 354 4.48 5.47 -7.58
C ASP A 354 5.82 4.71 -7.69
N LEU A 355 5.81 3.63 -8.47
CA LEU A 355 6.96 2.74 -8.73
C LEU A 355 7.63 3.00 -10.08
N SER A 356 7.38 4.18 -10.67
CA SER A 356 7.88 4.52 -12.00
C SER A 356 9.40 4.62 -12.04
N ALA A 357 9.99 4.17 -13.17
CA ALA A 357 11.41 4.35 -13.45
C ALA A 357 11.66 5.76 -13.98
N GLU A 358 12.44 6.56 -13.27
CA GLU A 358 12.66 7.97 -13.60
C GLU A 358 13.83 8.20 -14.57
N GLY A 359 13.78 9.32 -15.31
CA GLY A 359 14.83 9.74 -16.23
C GLY A 359 14.75 9.10 -17.62
N GLN A 360 15.91 9.03 -18.27
CA GLN A 360 16.12 8.51 -19.63
C GLN A 360 17.26 7.50 -19.59
N ALA A 361 17.14 6.39 -20.30
CA ALA A 361 18.24 5.42 -20.39
C ALA A 361 19.48 6.08 -21.03
N PRO A 362 20.69 5.77 -20.56
CA PRO A 362 21.91 6.42 -21.04
C PRO A 362 22.09 6.20 -22.54
N PRO A 363 22.60 7.19 -23.29
CA PRO A 363 22.99 6.97 -24.67
C PRO A 363 24.10 5.91 -24.73
N PRO A 364 24.18 5.11 -25.81
CA PRO A 364 25.36 4.30 -26.06
C PRO A 364 26.60 5.20 -26.08
N VAL A 365 27.73 4.74 -25.55
CA VAL A 365 28.99 5.49 -25.58
C VAL A 365 29.72 5.18 -26.89
N PRO A 366 29.94 6.15 -27.80
CA PRO A 366 30.70 5.90 -29.02
C PRO A 366 32.21 5.99 -28.76
N LEU A 367 32.92 4.88 -28.99
CA LEU A 367 34.39 4.86 -28.97
C LEU A 367 34.92 5.36 -30.32
N CYS A 368 35.42 6.59 -30.35
CA CYS A 368 36.34 7.14 -31.36
C CYS A 368 36.02 6.83 -32.84
N ALA A 369 34.87 7.30 -33.34
CA ALA A 369 34.46 7.12 -34.74
C ALA A 369 35.12 8.13 -35.70
N LYS A 370 35.92 7.64 -36.66
CA LYS A 370 36.25 8.36 -37.91
C LYS A 370 35.15 8.05 -38.98
N PRO A 371 35.22 8.54 -40.24
CA PRO A 371 34.05 9.01 -41.01
C PRO A 371 32.91 8.00 -41.24
N GLY A 372 31.68 8.52 -41.35
CA GLY A 372 30.53 7.80 -41.91
C GLY A 372 30.03 6.58 -41.11
N GLN A 373 30.26 6.50 -39.80
CA GLN A 373 29.77 5.36 -39.00
C GLN A 373 28.26 5.41 -38.76
N ASN A 374 27.64 4.22 -38.74
CA ASN A 374 26.26 4.02 -38.31
C ASN A 374 26.08 4.51 -36.87
N GLY A 375 25.09 5.36 -36.64
CA GLY A 375 24.67 5.72 -35.30
C GLY A 375 24.09 4.51 -34.57
N LEU A 376 24.55 4.25 -33.35
CA LEU A 376 24.04 3.16 -32.53
C LEU A 376 22.59 3.41 -32.09
N HIS A 377 21.82 2.33 -32.05
CA HIS A 377 20.48 2.33 -31.47
C HIS A 377 20.52 2.73 -29.99
N GLY A 378 19.59 3.58 -29.56
CA GLY A 378 19.49 4.01 -28.17
C GLY A 378 19.22 2.83 -27.22
N ALA A 379 19.73 2.90 -25.99
CA ALA A 379 19.51 1.86 -25.00
C ALA A 379 18.01 1.71 -24.65
N PRO A 380 17.48 0.49 -24.43
CA PRO A 380 16.12 0.32 -23.98
C PRO A 380 15.92 0.94 -22.59
N GLY A 381 14.76 1.54 -22.36
CA GLY A 381 14.35 2.08 -21.07
C GLY A 381 14.19 0.98 -20.01
N ARG A 382 14.59 1.29 -18.77
CA ARG A 382 14.40 0.39 -17.62
C ARG A 382 12.90 0.19 -17.30
N PRO A 383 12.46 -1.02 -16.93
CA PRO A 383 11.05 -1.26 -16.61
C PRO A 383 10.63 -0.61 -15.28
N GLY A 384 9.34 -0.35 -15.12
CA GLY A 384 8.74 0.09 -13.86
C GLY A 384 8.70 -1.03 -12.81
N GLY A 385 8.64 -0.64 -11.53
CA GLY A 385 8.55 -1.58 -10.41
C GLY A 385 7.17 -2.23 -10.28
N ASN A 386 7.14 -3.51 -9.91
CA ASN A 386 5.91 -4.28 -9.69
C ASN A 386 5.36 -4.05 -8.28
N LEU A 387 4.04 -4.16 -8.09
CA LEU A 387 3.40 -4.18 -6.78
C LEU A 387 2.64 -5.50 -6.58
N THR A 388 2.95 -6.21 -5.51
CA THR A 388 2.17 -7.35 -5.01
C THR A 388 1.60 -7.01 -3.64
N VAL A 389 0.30 -7.21 -3.43
CA VAL A 389 -0.35 -7.09 -2.12
C VAL A 389 -0.99 -8.44 -1.78
N ILE A 390 -0.79 -8.93 -0.57
CA ILE A 390 -1.38 -10.17 -0.04
C ILE A 390 -2.06 -9.80 1.29
N CYS A 391 -3.38 -9.93 1.34
CA CYS A 391 -4.19 -9.45 2.46
C CYS A 391 -5.52 -10.20 2.62
N LYS A 392 -6.11 -10.14 3.82
CA LYS A 392 -7.50 -10.61 4.03
C LYS A 392 -8.47 -9.52 3.58
N GLU A 393 -8.17 -8.26 3.90
CA GLU A 393 -8.99 -7.10 3.56
C GLU A 393 -8.14 -5.92 3.05
N LEU A 394 -8.44 -5.45 1.84
CA LEU A 394 -7.90 -4.22 1.24
C LEU A 394 -8.89 -3.06 1.48
N VAL A 395 -8.74 -2.40 2.62
CA VAL A 395 -9.62 -1.29 3.09
C VAL A 395 -9.72 -0.13 2.08
N SER A 396 -8.72 0.04 1.21
CA SER A 396 -8.69 1.05 0.14
C SER A 396 -8.95 0.45 -1.25
N SER A 397 -10.22 0.30 -1.64
CA SER A 397 -10.62 -0.25 -2.96
C SER A 397 -10.17 0.60 -4.17
N GLN A 398 -9.89 1.90 -3.96
CA GLN A 398 -9.40 2.82 -4.99
C GLN A 398 -8.23 3.67 -4.49
N PHE A 399 -7.00 3.19 -4.69
CA PHE A 399 -5.77 3.94 -4.43
C PHE A 399 -5.06 4.36 -5.72
N VAL A 400 -4.39 5.51 -5.70
CA VAL A 400 -3.69 6.04 -6.87
C VAL A 400 -2.38 5.25 -7.07
N LYS A 401 -2.29 4.49 -8.15
CA LYS A 401 -1.13 3.67 -8.50
C LYS A 401 -0.46 4.13 -9.80
N ARG A 402 0.87 4.17 -9.81
CA ARG A 402 1.69 4.46 -10.99
C ARG A 402 2.90 3.52 -11.02
N SER A 403 3.27 3.06 -12.20
CA SER A 403 4.52 2.35 -12.48
C SER A 403 4.81 2.49 -13.97
N LYS A 404 5.28 3.68 -14.39
CA LYS A 404 5.68 3.93 -15.77
C LYS A 404 7.10 3.43 -15.99
N GLY A 405 7.34 2.78 -17.13
CA GLY A 405 8.71 2.45 -17.55
C GLY A 405 9.50 3.70 -17.97
N GLN A 406 10.83 3.62 -17.92
CA GLN A 406 11.73 4.72 -18.25
C GLN A 406 11.66 5.05 -19.74
N ARG A 407 11.91 6.31 -20.11
CA ARG A 407 12.09 6.70 -21.51
C ARG A 407 13.35 6.02 -22.07
N GLY A 408 13.24 5.45 -23.27
CA GLY A 408 14.38 4.87 -23.97
C GLY A 408 15.44 5.91 -24.31
N GLY A 409 16.71 5.47 -24.41
CA GLY A 409 17.82 6.33 -24.78
C GLY A 409 17.64 6.88 -26.20
N ASP A 410 18.09 8.11 -26.44
CA ASP A 410 18.06 8.66 -27.80
C ASP A 410 19.07 7.90 -28.68
N GLY A 411 18.72 7.69 -29.94
CA GLY A 411 19.61 7.05 -30.90
C GLY A 411 20.73 8.01 -31.31
N GLN A 412 21.91 7.48 -31.58
CA GLN A 412 23.03 8.31 -32.03
C GLN A 412 22.81 8.81 -33.46
N ASN A 413 23.27 10.03 -33.73
CA ASN A 413 23.31 10.59 -35.08
C ASN A 413 24.26 9.76 -35.96
N ALA A 414 23.97 9.72 -37.27
CA ALA A 414 24.93 9.24 -38.24
C ALA A 414 26.07 10.26 -38.39
N GLY A 415 27.31 9.80 -38.60
CA GLY A 415 28.40 10.68 -39.01
C GLY A 415 28.22 11.18 -40.44
N ASP A 416 28.60 12.44 -40.71
CA ASP A 416 28.61 13.00 -42.06
C ASP A 416 29.54 12.19 -43.00
N ALA A 417 29.22 12.21 -44.29
CA ALA A 417 30.09 11.70 -45.34
C ALA A 417 31.27 12.66 -45.57
N ILE A 418 32.41 12.13 -46.04
CA ILE A 418 33.53 12.98 -46.49
C ILE A 418 33.26 13.43 -47.92
N ASP A 419 33.38 14.73 -48.17
CA ASP A 419 33.32 15.33 -49.50
C ASP A 419 34.42 14.78 -50.43
N GLY A 420 34.01 14.33 -51.61
CA GLY A 420 34.92 14.06 -52.72
C GLY A 420 35.37 15.36 -53.40
N ALA A 421 36.37 15.26 -54.30
CA ALA A 421 36.92 16.41 -55.01
C ALA A 421 35.82 17.28 -55.69
N GLY A 422 35.91 18.60 -55.49
CA GLY A 422 34.83 19.53 -55.81
C GLY A 422 34.58 19.79 -57.31
N PRO A 423 33.48 20.50 -57.64
CA PRO A 423 33.02 20.74 -59.02
C PRO A 423 34.03 21.51 -59.89
N GLU A 424 34.92 22.29 -59.29
CA GLU A 424 35.97 23.06 -59.99
C GLU A 424 36.88 22.17 -60.86
N TYR A 425 37.22 20.97 -60.38
CA TYR A 425 38.03 20.01 -61.13
C TYR A 425 37.29 19.47 -62.37
N HIS A 426 35.97 19.28 -62.24
CA HIS A 426 35.12 18.82 -63.34
C HIS A 426 34.84 19.91 -64.37
N LEU A 427 34.73 21.18 -63.95
CA LEU A 427 34.63 22.34 -64.82
C LEU A 427 35.86 22.49 -65.71
N LEU A 428 37.06 22.44 -65.13
CA LEU A 428 38.31 22.55 -65.89
C LEU A 428 38.42 21.45 -66.95
N ARG A 429 38.06 20.22 -66.58
CA ARG A 429 38.09 19.06 -67.49
C ARG A 429 37.04 19.14 -68.60
N LEU A 430 35.81 19.57 -68.30
CA LEU A 430 34.77 19.78 -69.32
C LEU A 430 35.23 20.81 -70.35
N ARG A 431 35.92 21.88 -69.90
CA ARG A 431 36.50 22.88 -70.80
C ARG A 431 37.49 22.25 -71.79
N THR A 432 38.48 21.50 -71.30
CA THR A 432 39.48 20.83 -72.15
C THR A 432 38.85 19.80 -73.09
N ASP A 433 37.86 19.04 -72.61
CA ASP A 433 37.12 18.05 -73.40
C ASP A 433 36.40 18.72 -74.60
N LEU A 434 35.80 19.90 -74.39
CA LEU A 434 35.09 20.67 -75.42
C LEU A 434 36.03 21.44 -76.37
N GLU A 435 37.10 22.05 -75.87
CA GLU A 435 38.16 22.67 -76.70
C GLU A 435 38.80 21.61 -77.65
N THR A 436 38.96 20.37 -77.18
CA THR A 436 39.44 19.25 -78.00
C THR A 436 38.43 18.86 -79.09
N LEU A 437 37.13 18.82 -78.76
CA LEU A 437 36.06 18.57 -79.73
C LEU A 437 36.03 19.66 -80.80
N MET A 438 36.08 20.94 -80.40
CA MET A 438 36.08 22.09 -81.31
C MET A 438 37.20 22.03 -82.34
N ASN A 439 38.39 21.60 -81.93
CA ASN A 439 39.56 21.46 -82.80
C ASN A 439 39.47 20.29 -83.78
N ARG A 440 38.62 19.28 -83.52
CA ARG A 440 38.39 18.15 -84.44
C ARG A 440 37.30 18.39 -85.48
N LEU A 441 36.37 19.31 -85.24
CA LEU A 441 35.27 19.62 -86.16
C LEU A 441 35.71 20.60 -87.27
N THR A 442 36.69 20.19 -88.08
CA THR A 442 37.29 21.06 -89.11
C THR A 442 36.47 21.17 -90.39
N SER A 443 35.50 20.28 -90.58
CA SER A 443 34.60 20.25 -91.71
C SER A 443 33.14 19.96 -91.33
N LEU A 444 32.21 20.39 -92.18
CA LEU A 444 30.77 20.17 -92.00
C LEU A 444 30.41 18.68 -91.94
N LYS A 445 31.19 17.80 -92.59
CA LYS A 445 31.01 16.34 -92.57
C LYS A 445 31.42 15.73 -91.22
N GLU A 446 32.45 16.28 -90.58
CA GLU A 446 32.86 15.90 -89.22
C GLU A 446 31.83 16.39 -88.20
N TRP A 447 31.29 17.60 -88.39
CA TRP A 447 30.14 18.09 -87.62
C TRP A 447 28.91 17.19 -87.81
N GLU A 448 28.67 16.71 -89.03
CA GLU A 448 27.60 15.75 -89.31
C GLU A 448 27.76 14.43 -88.54
N SER A 449 29.00 14.03 -88.26
CA SER A 449 29.36 12.83 -87.52
C SER A 449 29.67 13.08 -86.03
N VAL A 450 29.41 14.27 -85.47
CA VAL A 450 29.90 14.68 -84.13
C VAL A 450 29.67 13.68 -82.99
N LEU A 451 28.57 12.91 -83.03
CA LEU A 451 28.28 11.86 -82.03
C LEU A 451 29.39 10.81 -81.90
N SER A 452 30.13 10.51 -82.97
CA SER A 452 31.27 9.57 -82.92
C SER A 452 32.54 10.17 -82.31
N TYR A 453 32.56 11.48 -82.03
CA TYR A 453 33.71 12.20 -81.51
C TYR A 453 33.50 12.74 -80.08
N LEU A 454 32.35 12.47 -79.45
CA LEU A 454 32.05 12.96 -78.11
C LEU A 454 32.94 12.30 -77.03
N PRO A 455 33.56 13.09 -76.11
CA PRO A 455 34.30 12.56 -74.98
C PRO A 455 33.42 11.77 -74.00
N VAL A 456 34.02 10.76 -73.35
CA VAL A 456 33.31 9.86 -72.45
C VAL A 456 32.65 10.62 -71.28
N GLY A 457 31.33 10.43 -71.14
CA GLY A 457 30.50 11.05 -70.11
C GLY A 457 29.90 12.41 -70.48
N ILE A 458 30.16 12.91 -71.70
CA ILE A 458 29.43 14.06 -72.28
C ILE A 458 28.34 13.52 -73.21
N ARG A 459 27.15 14.12 -73.16
CA ARG A 459 26.03 13.83 -74.08
C ARG A 459 25.63 15.08 -74.84
N LEU A 460 25.14 14.89 -76.07
CA LEU A 460 24.53 15.93 -76.90
C LEU A 460 23.07 16.11 -76.48
N ASP A 461 22.69 17.36 -76.20
CA ASP A 461 21.34 17.79 -75.87
C ASP A 461 20.61 18.23 -77.15
N GLU A 462 21.15 19.26 -77.78
CA GLU A 462 20.61 19.87 -78.99
C GLU A 462 21.73 20.08 -80.02
N ARG A 463 21.37 19.97 -81.29
CA ARG A 463 22.26 20.23 -82.43
C ARG A 463 21.48 20.96 -83.51
N SER A 464 21.86 22.21 -83.77
CA SER A 464 21.17 23.08 -84.72
C SER A 464 22.10 23.57 -85.84
N LYS A 465 21.51 23.79 -87.01
CA LYS A 465 22.15 24.27 -88.24
C LYS A 465 21.34 25.46 -88.74
N ARG A 466 21.98 26.58 -89.02
CA ARG A 466 21.32 27.79 -89.53
C ARG A 466 22.14 28.33 -90.70
N ASP A 467 21.52 28.45 -91.86
CA ASP A 467 22.15 29.10 -93.01
C ASP A 467 22.09 30.62 -92.82
N SER A 468 23.23 31.28 -92.97
CA SER A 468 23.34 32.72 -92.79
C SER A 468 22.77 33.44 -94.01
N PRO A 469 21.96 34.52 -93.85
CA PRO A 469 21.49 35.32 -94.97
C PRO A 469 22.68 35.96 -95.71
N PRO A 470 22.53 36.26 -97.02
CA PRO A 470 23.59 36.92 -97.78
C PRO A 470 23.89 38.31 -97.17
N ASP A 471 25.17 38.59 -96.96
CA ASP A 471 25.64 39.83 -96.35
C ASP A 471 25.34 41.05 -97.24
N VAL A 472 24.52 41.97 -96.74
CA VAL A 472 24.02 43.15 -97.48
C VAL A 472 24.99 44.34 -97.37
N GLY A 473 26.11 44.20 -96.64
CA GLY A 473 27.00 45.32 -96.30
C GLY A 473 27.85 45.94 -97.42
N HIS A 474 27.98 45.31 -98.60
CA HIS A 474 29.05 45.68 -99.56
C HIS A 474 28.66 45.79 -101.06
N MET A 475 27.42 46.15 -101.40
CA MET A 475 27.06 46.57 -102.77
C MET A 475 26.20 47.84 -102.82
N ALA A 476 26.81 48.96 -102.41
CA ALA A 476 26.27 50.31 -102.59
C ALA A 476 27.33 51.31 -103.07
N LEU A 477 27.95 51.05 -104.24
CA LEU A 477 28.45 52.06 -105.17
C LEU A 477 28.87 51.39 -106.49
N THR A 478 28.73 52.11 -107.63
CA THR A 478 29.07 51.68 -109.02
C THR A 478 28.32 50.44 -109.55
N ALA A 479 27.56 50.49 -110.65
CA ALA A 479 27.23 51.63 -111.51
C ALA A 479 25.89 51.37 -112.24
N ALA A 480 25.15 52.46 -112.51
CA ALA A 480 24.10 52.43 -113.53
C ALA A 480 24.75 52.50 -114.92
N GLY A 481 24.16 51.82 -115.91
CA GLY A 481 24.47 52.05 -117.32
C GLY A 481 24.98 50.84 -118.11
N SER A 482 24.06 49.97 -118.53
CA SER A 482 24.01 49.51 -119.93
C SER A 482 22.69 48.77 -120.18
N ALA A 483 22.04 49.10 -121.30
CA ALA A 483 20.82 48.45 -121.74
C ALA A 483 20.82 48.32 -123.27
N ILE A 484 19.97 47.41 -123.75
CA ILE A 484 19.50 47.24 -125.14
C ILE A 484 20.33 46.28 -126.03
N ALA A 485 19.71 45.09 -126.21
CA ALA A 485 19.49 44.28 -127.43
C ALA A 485 20.59 44.21 -128.52
N ALA A 486 21.09 43.04 -128.95
CA ALA A 486 20.48 41.75 -129.36
C ALA A 486 20.10 41.66 -130.86
N THR A 487 20.82 40.77 -131.57
CA THR A 487 20.55 40.01 -132.83
C THR A 487 21.94 39.56 -133.37
N GLY A 488 22.23 38.37 -133.91
CA GLY A 488 21.48 37.11 -134.03
C GLY A 488 21.96 36.30 -135.26
N VAL A 489 22.15 34.96 -135.13
CA VAL A 489 22.24 33.96 -136.25
C VAL A 489 23.57 34.01 -137.09
N ALA A 490 24.28 32.94 -137.54
CA ALA A 490 24.24 31.47 -137.36
C ALA A 490 25.56 30.76 -137.84
N VAL A 491 25.82 29.51 -137.38
CA VAL A 491 26.33 28.28 -138.08
C VAL A 491 27.53 28.41 -139.06
N SER A 492 28.67 27.67 -139.05
CA SER A 492 29.12 26.34 -138.51
C SER A 492 30.69 26.33 -138.35
N GLY A 493 31.49 25.26 -138.17
CA GLY A 493 31.30 23.80 -138.04
C GLY A 493 32.62 22.96 -138.14
N CYS A 494 32.54 21.64 -137.85
CA CYS A 494 33.49 20.50 -138.13
C CYS A 494 35.00 20.52 -137.74
N LEU A 495 35.32 19.89 -136.58
CA LEU A 495 36.22 18.71 -136.29
C LEU A 495 37.12 18.08 -137.41
N PRO A 496 38.12 17.16 -137.12
CA PRO A 496 38.68 16.63 -135.84
C PRO A 496 40.25 16.38 -135.80
N ILE A 497 40.74 15.61 -134.79
CA ILE A 497 41.87 14.61 -134.79
C ILE A 497 43.15 14.83 -133.93
N LEU A 498 43.23 14.04 -132.83
CA LEU A 498 44.33 13.26 -132.18
C LEU A 498 45.82 13.71 -131.98
N ALA A 499 46.25 13.46 -130.73
CA ALA A 499 47.51 12.84 -130.24
C ALA A 499 48.71 13.72 -129.77
N PRO A 500 49.51 13.28 -128.75
CA PRO A 500 50.41 14.16 -127.96
C PRO A 500 51.91 13.77 -127.95
N ILE A 501 52.81 14.67 -127.50
CA ILE A 501 54.15 14.32 -126.95
C ILE A 501 54.76 15.47 -126.07
N VAL A 502 55.15 15.09 -124.85
CA VAL A 502 56.28 15.53 -123.97
C VAL A 502 56.88 16.96 -124.03
N ALA A 503 56.56 17.77 -122.98
CA ALA A 503 57.43 18.53 -122.04
C ALA A 503 58.67 19.40 -122.50
N PRO A 504 59.27 20.23 -121.61
CA PRO A 504 58.70 21.30 -120.78
C PRO A 504 59.51 22.64 -120.85
N THR A 505 58.94 23.79 -120.45
CA THR A 505 59.51 24.86 -119.57
C THR A 505 58.90 26.27 -119.76
N MET A 506 58.80 26.99 -118.64
CA MET A 506 58.68 28.47 -118.45
C MET A 506 57.37 29.24 -118.81
N ILE A 507 57.18 30.29 -118.00
CA ILE A 507 56.05 31.22 -117.75
C ILE A 507 56.44 32.63 -118.32
N PRO A 508 55.60 33.70 -118.50
CA PRO A 508 54.14 33.94 -118.27
C PRO A 508 53.36 34.54 -119.48
N VAL A 509 52.04 34.81 -119.31
CA VAL A 509 51.40 36.17 -119.37
C VAL A 509 49.88 36.07 -119.67
N GLY A 510 49.05 36.63 -118.76
CA GLY A 510 47.66 37.12 -119.00
C GLY A 510 46.58 36.10 -119.43
N THR A 511 45.29 36.25 -119.15
CA THR A 511 44.46 37.09 -118.25
C THR A 511 43.24 36.19 -117.92
N GLY A 512 42.58 36.22 -116.77
CA GLY A 512 42.08 37.38 -116.04
C GLY A 512 40.55 37.42 -115.99
N MET A 513 39.86 36.30 -115.70
CA MET A 513 38.44 36.28 -115.33
C MET A 513 38.18 35.30 -114.18
N ILE A 514 38.19 35.81 -112.94
CA ILE A 514 37.78 35.05 -111.74
C ILE A 514 36.28 35.23 -111.53
N GLY A 515 35.53 34.12 -111.48
CA GLY A 515 34.12 34.15 -111.17
C GLY A 515 33.86 34.58 -109.72
N LYS A 516 33.27 35.77 -109.53
CA LYS A 516 32.71 36.21 -108.25
C LYS A 516 31.26 35.72 -108.10
N GLY A 517 31.11 34.45 -107.73
CA GLY A 517 29.84 33.89 -107.29
C GLY A 517 29.59 34.13 -105.78
N MET A 518 28.32 34.32 -105.41
CA MET A 518 27.87 34.50 -104.02
C MET A 518 28.45 33.44 -103.06
N GLN A 519 28.99 33.87 -101.91
CA GLN A 519 29.35 32.96 -100.82
C GLN A 519 28.20 32.88 -99.81
N ARG A 520 27.62 31.69 -99.66
CA ARG A 520 26.72 31.33 -98.54
C ARG A 520 27.54 30.64 -97.45
N TYR A 521 27.15 30.81 -96.20
CA TYR A 521 27.80 30.17 -95.04
C TYR A 521 26.75 29.51 -94.16
N THR A 522 27.18 28.50 -93.41
CA THR A 522 26.34 27.82 -92.43
C THR A 522 26.94 27.99 -91.03
N GLN A 523 26.15 28.51 -90.11
CA GLN A 523 26.44 28.50 -88.68
C GLN A 523 25.86 27.23 -88.04
N THR A 524 26.60 26.65 -87.10
CA THR A 524 26.20 25.44 -86.39
C THR A 524 26.42 25.58 -84.90
N THR A 525 25.50 25.03 -84.11
CA THR A 525 25.57 25.07 -82.64
C THR A 525 25.31 23.68 -82.07
N LEU A 526 26.06 23.33 -81.03
CA LEU A 526 26.00 22.08 -80.28
C LEU A 526 25.84 22.40 -78.80
N GLU A 527 24.78 21.90 -78.17
CA GLU A 527 24.58 21.96 -76.73
C GLU A 527 24.90 20.61 -76.11
N LEU A 528 25.77 20.60 -75.11
CA LEU A 528 26.38 19.40 -74.55
C LEU A 528 26.26 19.43 -73.02
N TYR A 529 25.90 18.30 -72.40
CA TYR A 529 25.81 18.20 -70.94
C TYR A 529 26.69 17.08 -70.37
N ARG A 530 27.18 17.31 -69.15
CA ARG A 530 27.87 16.33 -68.31
C ARG A 530 27.21 16.31 -66.94
N TRP A 531 26.61 15.18 -66.59
CA TRP A 531 26.15 14.92 -65.23
C TRP A 531 27.35 14.65 -64.33
N ILE A 532 27.49 15.40 -63.23
CA ILE A 532 28.39 15.01 -62.14
C ILE A 532 27.60 14.13 -61.19
N GLU A 533 27.63 12.82 -61.43
CA GLU A 533 27.53 11.89 -60.31
C GLU A 533 28.77 12.11 -59.43
N GLN A 534 28.59 12.58 -58.20
CA GLN A 534 29.67 12.59 -57.20
C GLN A 534 29.97 11.14 -56.77
N SER A 535 30.62 10.37 -57.64
CA SER A 535 31.09 9.02 -57.29
C SER A 535 32.45 8.68 -57.93
N LYS A 536 33.47 8.68 -57.07
CA LYS A 536 34.28 7.49 -56.76
C LYS A 536 35.17 7.82 -55.55
N GLY A 537 34.59 7.72 -54.35
CA GLY A 537 35.29 7.98 -53.10
C GLY A 537 34.40 8.32 -51.90
N ALA A 538 33.14 8.73 -52.12
CA ALA A 538 32.23 9.05 -51.04
C ALA A 538 31.96 7.82 -50.15
N VAL A 539 32.46 7.86 -48.91
CA VAL A 539 32.06 6.93 -47.85
C VAL A 539 30.56 7.13 -47.64
N ARG A 540 29.76 6.05 -47.73
CA ARG A 540 28.31 6.16 -47.50
C ARG A 540 28.08 6.79 -46.12
N PRO A 541 27.17 7.76 -45.97
CA PRO A 541 26.80 8.25 -44.64
C PRO A 541 26.27 7.07 -43.81
N GLY A 542 26.54 7.11 -42.52
CA GLY A 542 26.07 6.08 -41.60
C GLY A 542 24.54 6.02 -41.56
N ARG A 543 23.98 4.88 -41.15
CA ARG A 543 22.55 4.82 -40.80
C ARG A 543 22.30 5.62 -39.53
N VAL A 544 21.13 6.25 -39.42
CA VAL A 544 20.70 6.89 -38.17
C VAL A 544 20.39 5.83 -37.10
N GLY A 545 20.88 6.04 -35.89
CA GLY A 545 20.50 5.22 -34.75
C GLY A 545 19.03 5.46 -34.40
N GLN A 546 18.21 4.42 -34.40
CA GLN A 546 16.84 4.58 -33.88
C GLN A 546 16.87 4.71 -32.36
N GLY A 547 16.01 5.56 -31.79
CA GLY A 547 15.87 5.67 -30.33
C GLY A 547 15.37 4.36 -29.71
N GLY A 548 15.88 4.05 -28.53
CA GLY A 548 15.59 2.82 -27.82
C GLY A 548 14.12 2.75 -27.40
N TYR A 549 13.57 1.53 -27.32
CA TYR A 549 12.22 1.32 -26.78
C TYR A 549 12.12 1.86 -25.34
N GLY A 550 10.99 2.48 -25.00
CA GLY A 550 10.69 2.77 -23.61
C GLY A 550 10.50 1.48 -22.80
N GLY A 551 10.87 1.51 -21.52
CA GLY A 551 10.70 0.37 -20.62
C GLY A 551 9.22 0.00 -20.46
N ARG A 552 8.91 -1.27 -20.18
CA ARG A 552 7.54 -1.66 -19.82
C ARG A 552 7.18 -1.08 -18.45
N GLY A 553 5.93 -0.70 -18.25
CA GLY A 553 5.43 -0.43 -16.89
C GLY A 553 5.35 -1.71 -16.06
N GLY A 554 5.40 -1.58 -14.74
CA GLY A 554 5.30 -2.72 -13.83
C GLY A 554 3.87 -3.26 -13.69
N GLU A 555 3.73 -4.48 -13.20
CA GLU A 555 2.44 -5.14 -12.97
C GLU A 555 1.92 -4.92 -11.54
N PHE A 556 0.59 -4.84 -11.41
CA PHE A 556 -0.10 -4.68 -10.12
C PHE A 556 -0.95 -5.92 -9.82
N TYR A 557 -0.61 -6.60 -8.73
CA TYR A 557 -1.23 -7.83 -8.27
C TYR A 557 -1.76 -7.66 -6.84
N VAL A 558 -2.97 -8.17 -6.59
CA VAL A 558 -3.56 -8.24 -5.26
C VAL A 558 -4.12 -9.64 -5.06
N VAL A 559 -3.74 -10.29 -3.97
CA VAL A 559 -4.35 -11.52 -3.46
C VAL A 559 -5.17 -11.12 -2.25
N GLU A 560 -6.50 -11.19 -2.36
CA GLU A 560 -7.44 -10.79 -1.31
C GLU A 560 -8.28 -11.99 -0.85
N SER A 561 -8.11 -12.39 0.42
CA SER A 561 -8.75 -13.58 1.00
C SER A 561 -8.58 -14.82 0.11
N GLY A 562 -7.35 -15.05 -0.37
CA GLY A 562 -6.99 -16.16 -1.28
C GLY A 562 -7.43 -16.00 -2.74
N ASN A 563 -8.14 -14.93 -3.12
CA ASN A 563 -8.55 -14.68 -4.50
C ASN A 563 -7.54 -13.80 -5.23
N GLU A 564 -7.04 -14.27 -6.37
CA GLU A 564 -6.05 -13.55 -7.18
C GLU A 564 -6.70 -12.53 -8.12
N ILE A 565 -6.37 -11.25 -7.92
CA ILE A 565 -6.91 -10.12 -8.69
C ILE A 565 -5.76 -9.36 -9.36
N LYS A 566 -5.57 -9.61 -10.67
CA LYS A 566 -4.65 -8.79 -11.49
C LYS A 566 -5.33 -7.47 -11.85
N ILE A 567 -4.89 -6.37 -11.24
CA ILE A 567 -5.62 -5.09 -11.34
C ILE A 567 -5.27 -4.29 -12.60
N CYS A 568 -3.99 -4.18 -12.97
CA CYS A 568 -3.55 -3.46 -14.18
C CYS A 568 -2.07 -3.73 -14.51
N GLY A 569 -1.67 -3.43 -15.75
CA GLY A 569 -0.28 -3.18 -16.13
C GLY A 569 0.01 -1.68 -16.20
N GLY A 570 1.21 -1.26 -15.80
CA GLY A 570 1.66 0.12 -15.88
C GLY A 570 1.94 0.58 -17.32
N ALA A 571 1.91 1.90 -17.54
CA ALA A 571 2.21 2.47 -18.84
C ALA A 571 3.68 2.25 -19.25
N SER A 572 3.92 1.91 -20.52
CA SER A 572 5.29 1.90 -21.04
C SER A 572 5.90 3.30 -21.06
N GLY A 573 7.22 3.37 -20.98
CA GLY A 573 7.98 4.57 -21.27
C GLY A 573 7.84 4.98 -22.73
N GLU A 574 8.16 6.23 -23.02
CA GLU A 574 8.27 6.70 -24.40
C GLU A 574 9.52 6.16 -25.08
N GLN A 575 9.47 6.00 -26.40
CA GLN A 575 10.65 5.71 -27.20
C GLN A 575 11.64 6.88 -27.14
N GLY A 576 12.93 6.58 -27.19
CA GLY A 576 13.94 7.58 -27.50
C GLY A 576 13.69 8.21 -28.87
N LYS A 577 14.17 9.44 -29.08
CA LYS A 577 14.18 10.06 -30.40
C LYS A 577 15.17 9.31 -31.29
N HIS A 578 14.86 9.21 -32.57
CA HIS A 578 15.83 8.76 -33.57
C HIS A 578 16.95 9.81 -33.69
N GLY A 579 18.18 9.36 -33.93
CA GLY A 579 19.29 10.23 -34.27
C GLY A 579 19.03 10.97 -35.58
N LEU A 580 19.60 12.16 -35.70
CA LEU A 580 19.53 12.98 -36.90
C LEU A 580 20.39 12.37 -38.01
N SER A 581 19.92 12.50 -39.25
CA SER A 581 20.68 12.15 -40.45
C SER A 581 21.78 13.18 -40.71
N GLY A 582 22.99 12.71 -41.02
CA GLY A 582 24.01 13.55 -41.65
C GLY A 582 23.53 14.10 -42.99
N LYS A 583 24.15 15.19 -43.46
CA LYS A 583 23.69 15.88 -44.68
C LYS A 583 23.90 15.01 -45.93
N SER A 584 22.89 14.93 -46.79
CA SER A 584 22.99 14.28 -48.11
C SER A 584 23.58 15.22 -49.16
N LEU A 585 24.47 14.69 -50.00
CA LEU A 585 25.15 15.45 -51.06
C LEU A 585 24.21 15.82 -52.22
N GLN A 586 24.45 16.98 -52.83
CA GLN A 586 23.74 17.48 -54.02
C GLN A 586 24.38 16.95 -55.32
N THR A 587 23.56 16.71 -56.35
CA THR A 587 24.00 16.46 -57.73
C THR A 587 24.06 17.75 -58.55
N VAL A 588 25.10 17.89 -59.38
CA VAL A 588 25.37 19.10 -60.18
C VAL A 588 25.41 18.76 -61.66
N LEU A 589 24.75 19.57 -62.49
CA LEU A 589 24.75 19.47 -63.95
C LEU A 589 25.68 20.53 -64.53
N LEU A 590 26.57 20.13 -65.44
CA LEU A 590 27.37 21.06 -66.24
C LEU A 590 26.85 21.07 -67.68
N LYS A 591 26.56 22.26 -68.22
CA LYS A 591 26.16 22.46 -69.61
C LYS A 591 27.23 23.28 -70.34
N GLY A 592 27.53 22.93 -71.59
CA GLY A 592 28.49 23.63 -72.44
C GLY A 592 27.99 23.72 -73.87
N THR A 593 28.10 24.90 -74.47
CA THR A 593 27.61 25.16 -75.83
C THR A 593 28.78 25.55 -76.72
N VAL A 594 28.86 24.94 -77.90
CA VAL A 594 29.91 25.14 -78.92
C VAL A 594 29.27 25.67 -80.20
N THR A 595 29.81 26.75 -80.78
CA THR A 595 29.33 27.33 -82.05
C THR A 595 30.46 27.47 -83.06
N GLN A 596 30.21 27.04 -84.31
CA GLN A 596 31.18 27.06 -85.42
C GLN A 596 30.55 27.44 -86.76
N GLU A 597 31.33 28.07 -87.64
CA GLU A 597 30.95 28.46 -89.00
C GLU A 597 31.70 27.69 -90.08
N TYR A 598 31.01 27.35 -91.16
CA TYR A 598 31.57 26.61 -92.30
C TYR A 598 31.34 27.33 -93.64
N GLY A 599 32.36 27.31 -94.49
CA GLY A 599 32.35 27.87 -95.84
C GLY A 599 31.64 26.99 -96.88
N ILE A 600 31.50 27.52 -98.11
CA ILE A 600 30.76 26.86 -99.21
C ILE A 600 31.31 25.46 -99.54
N PHE A 601 32.62 25.24 -99.33
CA PHE A 601 33.30 23.96 -99.55
C PHE A 601 33.29 23.03 -98.32
N GLY A 602 32.53 23.38 -97.28
CA GLY A 602 32.39 22.61 -96.05
C GLY A 602 33.54 22.75 -95.04
N CYS A 603 34.57 23.56 -95.31
CA CYS A 603 35.70 23.80 -94.40
C CYS A 603 35.36 24.87 -93.33
N ARG A 604 35.86 24.69 -92.09
CA ARG A 604 35.67 25.64 -90.98
C ARG A 604 36.26 27.02 -91.30
N ARG A 605 35.54 28.08 -90.94
CA ARG A 605 35.98 29.48 -91.09
C ARG A 605 35.87 30.20 -89.73
N GLY A 606 36.85 31.04 -89.42
CA GLY A 606 36.91 31.76 -88.14
C GLY A 606 37.36 30.87 -86.97
N GLU A 607 37.50 31.48 -85.80
CA GLU A 607 37.73 30.74 -84.55
C GLU A 607 36.39 30.27 -83.96
N PRO A 608 36.29 29.02 -83.51
CA PRO A 608 35.08 28.49 -82.89
C PRO A 608 34.87 29.08 -81.49
N SER A 609 33.62 29.41 -81.13
CA SER A 609 33.27 29.99 -79.82
C SER A 609 32.61 28.96 -78.89
N MET A 610 32.74 29.20 -77.59
CA MET A 610 32.26 28.27 -76.56
C MET A 610 31.86 28.98 -75.26
N THR A 611 30.80 28.48 -74.62
CA THR A 611 30.34 28.88 -73.28
C THR A 611 30.11 27.66 -72.39
N ILE A 612 30.21 27.83 -71.06
CA ILE A 612 29.89 26.82 -70.04
C ILE A 612 28.99 27.46 -68.99
N SER A 613 27.93 26.75 -68.58
CA SER A 613 27.06 27.08 -67.44
C SER A 613 26.95 25.92 -66.46
N VAL A 614 26.53 26.23 -65.23
CA VAL A 614 26.30 25.25 -64.15
C VAL A 614 24.85 25.34 -63.72
N GLU A 615 24.16 24.22 -63.70
CA GLU A 615 22.78 24.10 -63.22
C GLU A 615 22.76 23.17 -61.99
N MET A 616 22.14 23.62 -60.91
CA MET A 616 22.01 22.85 -59.66
C MET A 616 20.56 22.37 -59.52
N ASN A 617 20.39 21.08 -59.22
CA ASN A 617 19.08 20.50 -58.89
C ASN A 617 18.93 20.30 -57.38
N ASP A 618 17.77 20.66 -56.85
CA ASP A 618 17.49 20.68 -55.41
C ASP A 618 17.21 19.25 -54.86
N PRO A 619 17.71 18.90 -53.65
CA PRO A 619 17.69 17.52 -53.18
C PRO A 619 16.41 17.20 -52.39
N THR A 620 15.35 16.77 -53.08
CA THR A 620 14.27 16.00 -52.45
C THR A 620 13.93 14.75 -53.25
N GLN A 621 13.63 13.66 -52.54
CA GLN A 621 13.32 12.31 -53.05
C GLN A 621 14.53 11.42 -53.46
N ALA A 622 15.31 10.98 -52.47
CA ALA A 622 15.95 9.67 -52.49
C ALA A 622 15.47 8.85 -51.28
N SER A 623 14.60 7.86 -51.51
CA SER A 623 13.92 7.13 -50.45
C SER A 623 14.85 6.17 -49.69
N LEU A 624 14.82 6.24 -48.35
CA LEU A 624 15.51 5.34 -47.42
C LEU A 624 14.85 3.93 -47.35
N SER A 625 14.76 3.24 -48.49
CA SER A 625 14.21 1.89 -48.60
C SER A 625 15.33 0.90 -48.98
N GLY A 626 16.16 0.54 -48.00
CA GLY A 626 17.21 -0.45 -48.21
C GLY A 626 17.94 -0.88 -46.92
N PHE A 627 18.19 -2.18 -46.83
CA PHE A 627 18.96 -2.91 -45.81
C PHE A 627 18.29 -3.20 -44.46
N SER A 628 18.32 -4.49 -44.11
CA SER A 628 17.76 -5.10 -42.90
C SER A 628 18.43 -4.62 -41.60
N PRO A 629 17.77 -4.76 -40.43
CA PRO A 629 18.24 -4.24 -39.15
C PRO A 629 19.24 -5.17 -38.45
N GLU A 630 20.18 -4.59 -37.71
CA GLU A 630 20.68 -5.25 -36.50
C GLU A 630 19.53 -5.30 -35.49
N GLN A 631 19.34 -6.43 -34.81
CA GLN A 631 18.17 -6.63 -33.96
C GLN A 631 18.18 -5.64 -32.78
N GLN A 632 17.15 -4.80 -32.70
CA GLN A 632 16.88 -3.98 -31.51
C GLN A 632 16.79 -4.89 -30.29
N LYS A 633 17.52 -4.56 -29.21
CA LYS A 633 17.37 -5.27 -27.93
C LYS A 633 15.95 -5.08 -27.41
N ALA A 634 15.24 -6.19 -27.22
CA ALA A 634 13.88 -6.20 -26.68
C ALA A 634 13.84 -5.62 -25.25
N THR A 635 12.68 -5.11 -24.85
CA THR A 635 12.45 -4.60 -23.49
C THR A 635 12.66 -5.69 -22.44
N THR A 636 13.55 -5.43 -21.48
CA THR A 636 13.80 -6.33 -20.33
C THR A 636 12.49 -6.56 -19.56
N ARG A 637 12.19 -7.82 -19.22
CA ARG A 637 11.03 -8.17 -18.39
C ARG A 637 11.37 -8.02 -16.91
N ASN A 638 10.47 -7.40 -16.13
CA ASN A 638 10.50 -7.40 -14.67
C ASN A 638 9.46 -8.41 -14.17
N PRO A 639 9.81 -9.65 -13.81
CA PRO A 639 8.85 -10.64 -13.32
C PRO A 639 8.33 -10.29 -11.93
N LEU A 640 7.15 -10.80 -11.58
CA LEU A 640 6.64 -10.76 -10.20
C LEU A 640 7.48 -11.69 -9.30
N MET A 641 7.58 -11.33 -8.02
CA MET A 641 8.20 -12.20 -7.02
C MET A 641 7.33 -13.45 -6.80
N PRO A 642 7.88 -14.68 -6.82
CA PRO A 642 7.11 -15.89 -6.53
C PRO A 642 6.55 -15.88 -5.10
N LEU A 643 5.31 -16.35 -4.92
CA LEU A 643 4.64 -16.38 -3.60
C LEU A 643 5.46 -17.14 -2.55
N SER A 644 6.11 -18.26 -2.92
CA SER A 644 6.99 -19.02 -2.01
C SER A 644 8.21 -18.25 -1.49
N VAL A 645 8.67 -17.22 -2.21
CA VAL A 645 9.73 -16.32 -1.71
C VAL A 645 9.14 -15.32 -0.71
N VAL A 646 7.91 -14.88 -0.92
CA VAL A 646 7.17 -13.99 -0.01
C VAL A 646 6.83 -14.71 1.31
N GLU A 647 6.39 -15.97 1.23
CA GLU A 647 6.15 -16.86 2.37
C GLU A 647 7.40 -16.98 3.25
N ASN A 648 8.57 -17.28 2.67
CA ASN A 648 9.84 -17.35 3.40
C ASN A 648 10.18 -16.04 4.14
N TYR A 649 9.99 -14.87 3.51
CA TYR A 649 10.21 -13.58 4.19
C TYR A 649 9.21 -13.32 5.32
N TYR A 650 7.95 -13.79 5.19
CA TYR A 650 6.96 -13.72 6.25
C TYR A 650 7.32 -14.61 7.44
N GLU A 651 7.71 -15.87 7.19
CA GLU A 651 8.12 -16.81 8.23
C GLU A 651 9.36 -16.34 9.00
N GLU A 652 10.39 -15.84 8.29
CA GLU A 652 11.58 -15.26 8.92
C GLU A 652 11.21 -14.08 9.84
N ALA A 653 10.39 -13.15 9.35
CA ALA A 653 9.96 -11.99 10.13
C ALA A 653 9.10 -12.39 11.35
N PHE A 654 8.25 -13.41 11.21
CA PHE A 654 7.42 -13.92 12.29
C PHE A 654 8.23 -14.66 13.36
N ALA A 655 9.30 -15.37 12.95
CA ALA A 655 10.27 -15.96 13.87
C ALA A 655 11.03 -14.87 14.67
N GLU A 656 11.40 -13.74 14.04
CA GLU A 656 11.96 -12.59 14.75
C GLU A 656 10.98 -11.98 15.76
N LEU A 657 9.70 -11.81 15.39
CA LEU A 657 8.66 -11.32 16.31
C LEU A 657 8.55 -12.21 17.56
N LYS A 658 8.43 -13.53 17.39
CA LYS A 658 8.38 -14.51 18.48
C LYS A 658 9.64 -14.47 19.36
N LYS A 659 10.80 -14.27 18.76
CA LYS A 659 12.08 -14.12 19.49
C LYS A 659 12.16 -12.81 20.28
N CYS A 660 11.55 -11.73 19.81
CA CYS A 660 11.47 -10.45 20.54
C CYS A 660 10.47 -10.47 21.69
N PHE A 661 9.41 -11.28 21.61
CA PHE A 661 8.35 -11.37 22.63
C PHE A 661 8.08 -12.80 23.10
N PRO A 662 9.05 -13.49 23.73
CA PRO A 662 8.87 -14.87 24.19
C PRO A 662 7.70 -15.13 25.17
N PRO A 663 7.20 -14.17 25.98
CA PRO A 663 5.98 -14.36 26.78
C PRO A 663 4.67 -14.26 25.98
N CYS A 664 4.72 -13.94 24.69
CA CYS A 664 3.55 -13.82 23.83
C CYS A 664 3.45 -14.98 22.85
N ASP A 665 2.28 -15.63 22.81
CA ASP A 665 1.89 -16.43 21.65
C ASP A 665 1.10 -15.57 20.66
N PHE A 666 1.22 -15.93 19.39
CA PHE A 666 0.63 -15.22 18.26
C PHE A 666 -0.19 -16.21 17.40
N PRO A 667 -1.23 -16.86 17.94
CA PRO A 667 -1.98 -17.89 17.22
C PRO A 667 -2.78 -17.32 16.05
N ASP A 668 -3.31 -16.10 16.20
CA ASP A 668 -4.14 -15.42 15.20
C ASP A 668 -3.32 -14.77 14.07
N VAL A 669 -1.99 -14.94 14.08
CA VAL A 669 -1.04 -14.29 13.17
C VAL A 669 -0.54 -15.31 12.14
N GLU A 670 -1.37 -15.54 11.14
CA GLU A 670 -1.05 -16.35 9.97
C GLU A 670 -0.85 -15.45 8.75
N MET A 671 -0.13 -15.95 7.74
CA MET A 671 -0.03 -15.25 6.46
C MET A 671 -1.44 -15.14 5.85
N PRO A 672 -1.85 -13.95 5.37
CA PRO A 672 -3.24 -13.65 5.02
C PRO A 672 -3.72 -14.25 3.68
#